data_AF-A0A4T0I3B4-F1
#
_entry.id   AF-A0A4T0I3B4-F1
#
_cell.length_a   1.000
_cell.length_b   1.000
_cell.length_c   1.000
_cell.angle_alpha   90.00
_cell.angle_beta   90.00
_cell.angle_gamma   90.00
#
_symmetry.space_group_name_H-M   'P 1'
#
loop_
_entity.id
_entity.type
_entity.pdbx_description
1 polymer ?
#
loop_
_entity_poly.entity_id
_entity_poly.type
_entity_poly.pdbx_seq_one_letter_code
_entity_poly.pdbx_strand_id
1 'polypeptide(L)'
;MAGSAANNTNNTLKSLLKLFTLLAIAGAAISSRLFSVIRHESIIHEFDPWFNFRATKVLVNHGFKHFWNWYDNTSWYPLGRATGGTLYPGLMLTSGLIHNILHSINIPLDIRNICVLLAPAFSALTAYTTYLFTKEVKDARAGLLAAIFIAIVPGYISRSVAGSYDNEAIAIFLLMFTFYLWVKSLRLGSAFWGAITAMSYYYMVSAWGGYAFIINMIPLHAFVLVLMGRYSPRLYISYCSFYTIGTLASMQVPFVGFNPVGTADHMAALGVFGLLQLIAFSTLIRQHLPSKQQFDTLLRSALVLGFVVGVAAMALASHKGVIAPWTGRFYSLWDTGYAKVHIPIVASVSEHQPTSWPSFFFDLQMLIYLFPAGVFFCFHRLSDSIKGEASVFVIIYAVFGSYFASVMVRLMLTLTPIVCVAAAVALSTLLDNYIQDPDVEGEHQVENKETDHNTQHNVSHNTSQKAFTPKNKKTKKDTSISSTREKVIEKMQEKAGIRAPDARLVVLINVVLMLIFFVFHSTWVTSNAYSSPSVVLASKTPQGETLYIDDFREAYNWLNQTTSEDAVVGSWWDYGYQLAGMAGRTTLVDNNTWNNTHIATVGKIMASPEEVSYDILRKHDVTHLLVVFGGLLGYSGDDINKFLWMVRISEGVWPDEIHERDYFTPRGEFRMDEGAAPAMKNSVLYKMVYHRFAELFGSRPAVDRVRQIQLPKKGPQLESLEEAFTSENWLVRIYQVKQPDFLGRSFKDAIAFEKAARI
;
A
#
# COMPACT_ATOMS: atom_id res chain seq x y z
N MET A 1 -31.34 41.07 15.78
CA MET A 1 -31.89 39.72 15.49
C MET A 1 -31.73 39.30 14.02
N ALA A 2 -31.84 40.19 13.02
CA ALA A 2 -31.64 39.84 11.60
C ALA A 2 -30.22 39.32 11.24
N GLY A 3 -29.16 39.87 11.86
CA GLY A 3 -27.78 39.38 11.64
C GLY A 3 -27.50 37.97 12.20
N SER A 4 -28.19 37.57 13.28
CA SER A 4 -28.10 36.21 13.85
C SER A 4 -28.81 35.18 12.95
N ALA A 5 -29.96 35.54 12.38
CA ALA A 5 -30.68 34.70 11.42
C ALA A 5 -29.88 34.52 10.11
N ALA A 6 -29.28 35.59 9.57
CA ALA A 6 -28.43 35.51 8.37
C ALA A 6 -27.18 34.64 8.57
N ASN A 7 -26.51 34.77 9.73
CA ASN A 7 -25.35 33.94 10.07
C ASN A 7 -25.73 32.46 10.27
N ASN A 8 -26.88 32.17 10.88
CA ASN A 8 -27.38 30.80 11.00
C ASN A 8 -27.74 30.20 9.64
N THR A 9 -28.32 30.99 8.73
CA THR A 9 -28.67 30.54 7.38
C THR A 9 -27.41 30.23 6.57
N ASN A 10 -26.40 31.09 6.64
CA ASN A 10 -25.10 30.89 5.98
C ASN A 10 -24.33 29.68 6.52
N ASN A 11 -24.38 29.43 7.84
CA ASN A 11 -23.75 28.26 8.45
C ASN A 11 -24.47 26.96 8.07
N THR A 12 -25.80 26.99 7.99
CA THR A 12 -26.62 25.86 7.53
C THR A 12 -26.31 25.53 6.07
N LEU A 13 -26.23 26.53 5.20
CA LEU A 13 -25.87 26.36 3.79
C LEU A 13 -24.45 25.81 3.63
N LYS A 14 -23.46 26.32 4.38
CA LYS A 14 -22.08 25.80 4.38
C LYS A 14 -22.02 24.34 4.83
N SER A 15 -22.78 23.97 5.86
CA SER A 15 -22.86 22.60 6.35
C SER A 15 -23.51 21.66 5.32
N LEU A 16 -24.58 22.11 4.67
CA LEU A 16 -25.30 21.35 3.64
C LEU A 16 -24.44 21.16 2.38
N LEU A 17 -23.75 22.22 1.93
CA LEU A 17 -22.79 22.14 0.82
C LEU A 17 -21.70 21.13 1.13
N LYS A 18 -21.12 21.19 2.32
CA LYS A 18 -20.09 20.26 2.76
C LYS A 18 -20.58 18.81 2.79
N LEU A 19 -21.78 18.57 3.29
CA LEU A 19 -22.38 17.24 3.30
C LEU A 19 -22.57 16.71 1.86
N PHE A 20 -23.14 17.54 0.98
CA PHE A 20 -23.34 17.19 -0.43
C PHE A 20 -22.00 16.90 -1.13
N THR A 21 -20.97 17.73 -0.90
CA THR A 21 -19.63 17.49 -1.46
C THR A 21 -19.04 16.18 -0.96
N LEU A 22 -19.14 15.85 0.34
CA LEU A 22 -18.64 14.58 0.87
C LEU A 22 -19.39 13.36 0.29
N LEU A 23 -20.71 13.47 0.10
CA LEU A 23 -21.50 12.43 -0.56
C LEU A 23 -21.11 12.27 -2.04
N ALA A 24 -20.87 13.37 -2.75
CA ALA A 24 -20.39 13.33 -4.13
C ALA A 24 -18.98 12.71 -4.23
N ILE A 25 -18.08 13.02 -3.28
CA ILE A 25 -16.75 12.42 -3.19
C ILE A 25 -16.85 10.91 -2.94
N ALA A 26 -17.72 10.47 -2.02
CA ALA A 26 -17.97 9.06 -1.77
C ALA A 26 -18.52 8.36 -3.02
N GLY A 27 -19.46 8.99 -3.72
CA GLY A 27 -19.99 8.48 -4.99
C GLY A 27 -18.90 8.35 -6.07
N ALA A 28 -18.03 9.35 -6.22
CA ALA A 28 -16.91 9.33 -7.16
C ALA A 28 -15.85 8.27 -6.80
N ALA A 29 -15.56 8.09 -5.51
CA ALA A 29 -14.63 7.07 -5.03
C ALA A 29 -15.13 5.66 -5.38
N ILE A 30 -16.43 5.40 -5.18
CA ILE A 30 -17.04 4.11 -5.49
C ILE A 30 -17.13 3.91 -7.02
N SER A 31 -17.67 4.88 -7.76
CA SER A 31 -17.92 4.73 -9.19
C SER A 31 -16.65 4.53 -10.01
N SER A 32 -15.56 5.22 -9.66
CA SER A 32 -14.26 5.06 -10.32
C SER A 32 -13.66 3.66 -10.15
N ARG A 33 -14.07 2.88 -9.15
CA ARG A 33 -13.53 1.53 -8.87
C ARG A 33 -14.35 0.40 -9.49
N LEU A 34 -15.48 0.71 -10.15
CA LEU A 34 -16.39 -0.30 -10.70
C LEU A 34 -16.12 -0.67 -12.16
N PHE A 35 -15.11 -0.09 -12.83
CA PHE A 35 -14.85 -0.35 -14.25
C PHE A 35 -14.61 -1.84 -14.56
N SER A 36 -13.91 -2.58 -13.69
CA SER A 36 -13.66 -4.01 -13.88
C SER A 36 -14.97 -4.81 -13.84
N VAL A 37 -15.81 -4.55 -12.85
CA VAL A 37 -17.10 -5.24 -12.64
C VAL A 37 -18.11 -4.88 -13.72
N ILE A 38 -18.11 -3.64 -14.23
CA ILE A 38 -19.04 -3.19 -15.28
C ILE A 38 -18.66 -3.78 -16.65
N ARG A 39 -17.36 -3.86 -16.96
CA ARG A 39 -16.90 -4.37 -18.27
C ARG A 39 -16.87 -5.88 -18.35
N HIS A 40 -16.58 -6.53 -17.23
CA HIS A 40 -16.45 -7.97 -17.12
C HIS A 40 -17.52 -8.49 -16.16
N GLU A 41 -17.12 -9.38 -15.26
CA GLU A 41 -18.00 -10.02 -14.30
C GLU A 41 -17.60 -9.61 -12.87
N SER A 42 -18.54 -9.70 -11.93
CA SER A 42 -18.26 -9.49 -10.50
C SER A 42 -17.55 -10.72 -9.90
N ILE A 43 -16.26 -10.85 -10.22
CA ILE A 43 -15.38 -11.90 -9.72
C ILE A 43 -14.21 -11.29 -8.94
N ILE A 44 -13.52 -12.14 -8.19
CA ILE A 44 -12.28 -11.77 -7.52
C ILE A 44 -11.15 -11.75 -8.54
N HIS A 45 -10.31 -10.73 -8.46
CA HIS A 45 -9.17 -10.52 -9.34
C HIS A 45 -7.85 -10.82 -8.59
N GLU A 46 -6.77 -10.92 -9.36
CA GLU A 46 -5.41 -11.23 -8.88
C GLU A 46 -5.28 -12.64 -8.28
N PHE A 47 -4.10 -12.95 -7.72
CA PHE A 47 -3.78 -14.26 -7.14
C PHE A 47 -4.06 -14.27 -5.63
N ASP A 48 -3.58 -13.26 -4.90
CA ASP A 48 -3.65 -13.16 -3.43
C ASP A 48 -5.08 -13.17 -2.86
N PRO A 49 -6.04 -12.43 -3.44
CA PRO A 49 -7.40 -12.36 -2.90
C PRO A 49 -8.18 -13.69 -2.85
N TRP A 50 -7.78 -14.72 -3.61
CA TRP A 50 -8.46 -16.02 -3.60
C TRP A 50 -8.33 -16.74 -2.27
N PHE A 51 -7.17 -16.62 -1.61
CA PHE A 51 -6.99 -17.15 -0.26
C PHE A 51 -7.87 -16.42 0.75
N ASN A 52 -7.89 -15.09 0.69
CA ASN A 52 -8.71 -14.27 1.58
C ASN A 52 -10.20 -14.62 1.43
N PHE A 53 -10.68 -14.79 0.20
CA PHE A 53 -12.06 -15.19 -0.07
C PHE A 53 -12.38 -16.59 0.45
N ARG A 54 -11.50 -17.57 0.22
CA ARG A 54 -11.65 -18.94 0.76
C ARG A 54 -11.71 -18.91 2.29
N ALA A 55 -10.83 -18.15 2.93
CA ALA A 55 -10.79 -17.98 4.38
C ALA A 55 -12.09 -17.33 4.90
N THR A 56 -12.61 -16.30 4.22
CA THR A 56 -13.90 -15.68 4.56
C THR A 56 -15.08 -16.66 4.39
N LYS A 57 -15.07 -17.49 3.34
CA LYS A 57 -16.08 -18.53 3.14
C LYS A 57 -16.07 -19.57 4.29
N VAL A 58 -14.88 -19.96 4.75
CA VAL A 58 -14.74 -20.85 5.93
C VAL A 58 -15.30 -20.19 7.18
N LEU A 59 -14.99 -18.91 7.41
CA LEU A 59 -15.49 -18.14 8.55
C LEU A 59 -17.03 -18.06 8.58
N VAL A 60 -17.65 -17.75 7.44
CA VAL A 60 -19.12 -17.63 7.36
C VAL A 60 -19.81 -18.99 7.52
N ASN A 61 -19.27 -20.05 6.92
CA ASN A 61 -19.92 -21.37 6.91
C ASN A 61 -19.71 -22.16 8.22
N HIS A 62 -18.54 -22.08 8.84
CA HIS A 62 -18.16 -22.89 10.01
C HIS A 62 -18.07 -22.08 11.31
N GLY A 63 -18.19 -20.76 11.23
CA GLY A 63 -18.14 -19.85 12.37
C GLY A 63 -16.72 -19.51 12.86
N PHE A 64 -16.66 -18.56 13.79
CA PHE A 64 -15.41 -17.96 14.27
C PHE A 64 -14.47 -18.94 14.98
N LYS A 65 -15.00 -19.83 15.84
CA LYS A 65 -14.16 -20.76 16.63
C LYS A 65 -13.43 -21.76 15.73
N HIS A 66 -14.13 -22.27 14.70
CA HIS A 66 -13.51 -23.16 13.72
C HIS A 66 -12.47 -22.41 12.90
N PHE A 67 -12.79 -21.20 12.44
CA PHE A 67 -11.84 -20.34 11.71
C PHE A 67 -10.56 -20.05 12.50
N TRP A 68 -10.68 -19.73 13.80
CA TRP A 68 -9.54 -19.42 14.65
C TRP A 68 -8.57 -20.60 14.84
N ASN A 69 -9.10 -21.84 14.85
CA ASN A 69 -8.32 -23.08 14.97
C ASN A 69 -8.21 -23.82 13.64
N TRP A 70 -8.44 -23.15 12.50
CA TRP A 70 -8.50 -23.80 11.20
C TRP A 70 -7.11 -24.27 10.77
N TYR A 71 -7.00 -25.57 10.52
CA TYR A 71 -5.88 -26.21 9.87
C TYR A 71 -6.26 -26.61 8.45
N ASP A 72 -5.57 -26.04 7.46
CA ASP A 72 -5.79 -26.32 6.06
C ASP A 72 -4.88 -27.44 5.58
N ASN A 73 -5.44 -28.63 5.37
CA ASN A 73 -4.72 -29.79 4.86
C ASN A 73 -4.60 -29.80 3.32
N THR A 74 -5.34 -28.94 2.61
CA THR A 74 -5.32 -28.90 1.14
C THR A 74 -4.26 -27.96 0.57
N SER A 75 -3.52 -27.24 1.41
CA SER A 75 -2.44 -26.34 0.99
C SER A 75 -1.12 -26.79 1.62
N TRP A 76 0.00 -26.60 0.91
CA TRP A 76 1.32 -27.08 1.34
C TRP A 76 1.37 -28.58 1.61
N TYR A 77 0.85 -29.41 0.72
CA TYR A 77 1.01 -30.86 0.88
C TYR A 77 2.51 -31.23 0.91
N PRO A 78 2.98 -32.13 1.79
CA PRO A 78 2.26 -32.87 2.84
C PRO A 78 2.22 -32.18 4.21
N LEU A 79 2.79 -30.97 4.33
CA LEU A 79 2.94 -30.24 5.59
C LEU A 79 1.60 -29.75 6.14
N GLY A 80 0.70 -29.23 5.30
CA GLY A 80 -0.48 -28.47 5.72
C GLY A 80 -0.15 -27.06 6.23
N ARG A 81 -1.18 -26.24 6.42
CA ARG A 81 -1.05 -24.86 6.92
C ARG A 81 -1.96 -24.61 8.11
N ALA A 82 -1.37 -24.20 9.24
CA ALA A 82 -2.12 -23.72 10.40
C ALA A 82 -2.65 -22.30 10.14
N THR A 83 -3.74 -22.20 9.41
CA THR A 83 -4.23 -20.94 8.85
C THR A 83 -4.63 -19.93 9.93
N GLY A 84 -5.31 -20.36 11.00
CA GLY A 84 -5.72 -19.46 12.08
C GLY A 84 -4.58 -18.72 12.80
N GLY A 85 -3.38 -19.32 12.84
CA GLY A 85 -2.18 -18.71 13.40
C GLY A 85 -1.28 -17.99 12.39
N THR A 86 -1.52 -18.16 11.08
CA THR A 86 -0.63 -17.71 9.99
C THR A 86 -1.27 -16.65 9.07
N LEU A 87 -2.37 -16.02 9.50
CA LEU A 87 -3.04 -14.94 8.77
C LEU A 87 -3.41 -13.76 9.66
N TYR A 88 -3.71 -12.63 9.01
CA TYR A 88 -4.30 -11.45 9.62
C TYR A 88 -5.84 -11.52 9.49
N PRO A 89 -6.59 -11.70 10.59
CA PRO A 89 -8.02 -12.03 10.51
C PRO A 89 -8.93 -10.82 10.24
N GLY A 90 -8.41 -9.59 10.27
CA GLY A 90 -9.18 -8.35 10.25
C GLY A 90 -10.04 -8.18 8.99
N LEU A 91 -9.52 -8.54 7.82
CA LEU A 91 -10.25 -8.47 6.55
C LEU A 91 -11.46 -9.43 6.55
N MET A 92 -11.22 -10.70 6.88
CA MET A 92 -12.25 -11.74 6.89
C MET A 92 -13.32 -11.46 7.93
N LEU A 93 -12.94 -11.02 9.14
CA LEU A 93 -13.88 -10.68 10.20
C LEU A 93 -14.78 -9.51 9.83
N THR A 94 -14.24 -8.51 9.13
CA THR A 94 -15.00 -7.35 8.67
C THR A 94 -16.05 -7.76 7.65
N SER A 95 -15.67 -8.56 6.65
CA SER A 95 -16.61 -9.08 5.65
C SER A 95 -17.64 -10.02 6.26
N GLY A 96 -17.24 -10.90 7.17
CA GLY A 96 -18.15 -11.81 7.87
C GLY A 96 -19.15 -11.06 8.77
N LEU A 97 -18.71 -10.00 9.44
CA LEU A 97 -19.60 -9.13 10.24
C LEU A 97 -20.61 -8.40 9.35
N ILE A 98 -20.17 -7.82 8.23
CA ILE A 98 -21.05 -7.16 7.27
C ILE A 98 -22.08 -8.15 6.72
N HIS A 99 -21.64 -9.36 6.35
CA HIS A 99 -22.54 -10.44 5.91
C HIS A 99 -23.59 -10.78 6.97
N ASN A 100 -23.18 -11.00 8.21
CA ASN A 100 -24.11 -11.35 9.30
C ASN A 100 -25.10 -10.22 9.62
N ILE A 101 -24.66 -8.96 9.57
CA ILE A 101 -25.55 -7.80 9.76
C ILE A 101 -26.58 -7.71 8.63
N LEU A 102 -26.16 -7.85 7.38
CA LEU A 102 -27.06 -7.80 6.22
C LEU A 102 -28.06 -8.96 6.23
N HIS A 103 -27.61 -10.16 6.61
CA HIS A 103 -28.47 -11.32 6.76
C HIS A 103 -29.48 -11.14 7.91
N SER A 104 -29.08 -10.49 9.00
CA SER A 104 -29.98 -10.15 10.13
C SER A 104 -31.06 -9.12 9.75
N ILE A 105 -30.81 -8.32 8.70
CA ILE A 105 -31.76 -7.35 8.14
C ILE A 105 -32.56 -7.98 6.96
N ASN A 106 -32.47 -9.30 6.77
CA ASN A 106 -33.13 -10.05 5.69
C ASN A 106 -32.73 -9.61 4.27
N ILE A 107 -31.48 -9.18 4.08
CA ILE A 107 -30.90 -8.93 2.75
C ILE A 107 -29.92 -10.08 2.44
N PRO A 108 -30.37 -11.14 1.74
CA PRO A 108 -29.54 -12.32 1.48
C PRO A 108 -28.57 -12.05 0.32
N LEU A 109 -27.47 -11.33 0.61
CA LEU A 109 -26.36 -11.16 -0.33
C LEU A 109 -25.36 -12.30 -0.19
N ASP A 110 -24.94 -12.84 -1.33
CA ASP A 110 -23.82 -13.78 -1.39
C ASP A 110 -22.52 -13.15 -0.89
N ILE A 111 -21.72 -13.92 -0.16
CA ILE A 111 -20.46 -13.47 0.45
C ILE A 111 -19.47 -12.98 -0.61
N ARG A 112 -19.51 -13.55 -1.83
CA ARG A 112 -18.69 -13.11 -2.95
C ARG A 112 -18.92 -11.64 -3.30
N ASN A 113 -20.17 -11.20 -3.38
CA ASN A 113 -20.51 -9.82 -3.73
C ASN A 113 -20.02 -8.84 -2.65
N ILE A 114 -20.09 -9.24 -1.38
CA ILE A 114 -19.56 -8.45 -0.26
C ILE A 114 -18.04 -8.33 -0.38
N CYS A 115 -17.34 -9.42 -0.67
CA CYS A 115 -15.88 -9.40 -0.84
C CYS A 115 -15.45 -8.52 -2.04
N VAL A 116 -16.16 -8.61 -3.17
CA VAL A 116 -15.88 -7.81 -4.37
C VAL A 116 -16.09 -6.30 -4.15
N LEU A 117 -17.15 -5.92 -3.42
CA LEU A 117 -17.52 -4.51 -3.21
C LEU A 117 -16.95 -3.88 -1.93
N LEU A 118 -16.20 -4.64 -1.13
CA LEU A 118 -15.63 -4.14 0.12
C LEU A 118 -14.63 -3.00 -0.12
N ALA A 119 -13.70 -3.17 -1.07
CA ALA A 119 -12.66 -2.17 -1.33
C ALA A 119 -13.24 -0.81 -1.79
N PRO A 120 -14.20 -0.75 -2.73
CA PRO A 120 -14.90 0.50 -3.04
C PRO A 120 -15.56 1.16 -1.82
N ALA A 121 -16.24 0.40 -0.95
CA ALA A 121 -16.89 0.93 0.24
C ALA A 121 -15.87 1.55 1.22
N PHE A 122 -14.76 0.86 1.48
CA PHE A 122 -13.68 1.37 2.33
C PHE A 122 -12.91 2.54 1.69
N SER A 123 -12.90 2.68 0.36
CA SER A 123 -12.33 3.85 -0.30
C SER A 123 -13.09 5.15 0.01
N ALA A 124 -14.43 5.09 0.10
CA ALA A 124 -15.26 6.22 0.49
C ALA A 124 -14.99 6.61 1.96
N LEU A 125 -14.82 5.61 2.84
CA LEU A 125 -14.42 5.84 4.23
C LEU A 125 -13.01 6.44 4.32
N THR A 126 -12.08 6.03 3.46
CA THR A 126 -10.72 6.58 3.37
C THR A 126 -10.74 8.06 2.96
N ALA A 127 -11.60 8.44 2.02
CA ALA A 127 -11.78 9.84 1.65
C ALA A 127 -12.31 10.68 2.83
N TYR A 128 -13.24 10.12 3.61
CA TYR A 128 -13.76 10.77 4.81
C TYR A 128 -12.71 10.89 5.93
N THR A 129 -11.89 9.86 6.18
CA THR A 129 -10.83 9.95 7.20
C THR A 129 -9.71 10.89 6.79
N THR A 130 -9.39 10.96 5.49
CA THR A 130 -8.43 11.92 4.93
C THR A 130 -8.93 13.36 5.08
N TYR A 131 -10.24 13.59 4.90
CA TYR A 131 -10.88 14.87 5.23
C TYR A 131 -10.65 15.25 6.70
N LEU A 132 -10.91 14.33 7.62
CA LEU A 132 -10.77 14.56 9.06
C LEU A 132 -9.31 14.84 9.46
N PHE A 133 -8.36 14.05 8.93
CA PHE A 133 -6.94 14.23 9.19
C PHE A 133 -6.45 15.61 8.71
N THR A 134 -6.74 15.97 7.46
CA THR A 134 -6.29 17.24 6.87
C THR A 134 -6.93 18.45 7.54
N LYS A 135 -8.17 18.32 8.02
CA LYS A 135 -8.84 19.36 8.82
C LYS A 135 -8.07 19.68 10.10
N GLU A 136 -7.45 18.68 10.74
CA GLU A 136 -6.62 18.88 11.94
C GLU A 136 -5.27 19.52 11.59
N VAL A 137 -4.72 19.26 10.40
CA VAL A 137 -3.45 19.87 9.92
C VAL A 137 -3.63 21.34 9.55
N LYS A 138 -4.68 21.70 8.80
CA LYS A 138 -4.93 23.08 8.35
C LYS A 138 -6.34 23.55 8.70
N ASP A 139 -7.30 23.27 7.82
CA ASP A 139 -8.66 23.79 7.84
C ASP A 139 -9.61 22.90 7.04
N ALA A 140 -10.91 23.18 7.12
CA ALA A 140 -11.93 22.36 6.47
C ALA A 140 -11.88 22.42 4.94
N ARG A 141 -11.39 23.51 4.33
CA ARG A 141 -11.30 23.66 2.87
C ARG A 141 -10.21 22.76 2.31
N ALA A 142 -9.02 22.77 2.91
CA ALA A 142 -7.97 21.82 2.56
C ALA A 142 -8.41 20.37 2.77
N GLY A 143 -9.20 20.10 3.82
CA GLY A 143 -9.77 18.77 4.02
C GLY A 143 -10.66 18.28 2.88
N LEU A 144 -11.50 19.15 2.31
CA LEU A 144 -12.35 18.77 1.18
C LEU A 144 -11.50 18.49 -0.07
N LEU A 145 -10.47 19.30 -0.34
CA LEU A 145 -9.55 19.07 -1.45
C LEU A 145 -8.78 17.75 -1.29
N ALA A 146 -8.27 17.45 -0.10
CA ALA A 146 -7.56 16.20 0.16
C ALA A 146 -8.47 14.96 -0.04
N ALA A 147 -9.74 15.07 0.36
CA ALA A 147 -10.73 14.02 0.16
C ALA A 147 -11.07 13.80 -1.33
N ILE A 148 -11.14 14.87 -2.14
CA ILE A 148 -11.30 14.77 -3.59
C ILE A 148 -10.10 14.06 -4.21
N PHE A 149 -8.87 14.42 -3.82
CA PHE A 149 -7.67 13.83 -4.38
C PHE A 149 -7.56 12.33 -4.08
N ILE A 150 -7.69 11.92 -2.82
CA ILE A 150 -7.57 10.51 -2.44
C ILE A 150 -8.71 9.63 -3.02
N ALA A 151 -9.88 10.21 -3.28
CA ALA A 151 -11.02 9.49 -3.83
C ALA A 151 -10.73 8.95 -5.25
N ILE A 152 -10.02 9.72 -6.07
CA ILE A 152 -9.78 9.39 -7.49
C ILE A 152 -8.32 9.11 -7.83
N VAL A 153 -7.37 9.24 -6.90
CA VAL A 153 -5.94 9.09 -7.19
C VAL A 153 -5.60 7.65 -7.66
N PRO A 154 -4.94 7.48 -8.83
CA PRO A 154 -4.62 6.16 -9.37
C PRO A 154 -3.75 5.30 -8.45
N GLY A 155 -2.77 5.89 -7.75
CA GLY A 155 -1.90 5.17 -6.81
C GLY A 155 -2.66 4.37 -5.75
N TYR A 156 -3.78 4.91 -5.22
CA TYR A 156 -4.64 4.18 -4.29
C TYR A 156 -5.64 3.26 -5.00
N ILE A 157 -6.17 3.66 -6.16
CA ILE A 157 -7.10 2.84 -6.93
C ILE A 157 -6.48 1.51 -7.36
N SER A 158 -5.19 1.49 -7.71
CA SER A 158 -4.47 0.30 -8.16
C SER A 158 -4.68 -0.96 -7.30
N ARG A 159 -4.82 -0.80 -5.97
CA ARG A 159 -5.04 -1.88 -4.99
C ARG A 159 -6.40 -1.79 -4.27
N SER A 160 -7.33 -0.99 -4.81
CA SER A 160 -8.68 -0.83 -4.25
C SER A 160 -9.80 -0.92 -5.31
N VAL A 161 -9.51 -1.45 -6.49
CA VAL A 161 -10.51 -1.74 -7.54
C VAL A 161 -11.51 -2.79 -7.03
N ALA A 162 -12.76 -2.70 -7.47
CA ALA A 162 -13.76 -3.72 -7.17
C ALA A 162 -13.28 -5.09 -7.69
N GLY A 163 -13.34 -6.11 -6.83
CA GLY A 163 -12.81 -7.45 -7.09
C GLY A 163 -11.42 -7.71 -6.50
N SER A 164 -10.64 -6.67 -6.16
CA SER A 164 -9.37 -6.81 -5.43
C SER A 164 -9.64 -6.93 -3.93
N TYR A 165 -9.91 -8.15 -3.46
CA TYR A 165 -10.17 -8.46 -2.05
C TYR A 165 -8.87 -8.77 -1.29
N ASP A 166 -7.97 -7.78 -1.26
CA ASP A 166 -6.71 -7.85 -0.52
C ASP A 166 -6.75 -7.01 0.77
N ASN A 167 -5.79 -7.24 1.66
CA ASN A 167 -5.70 -6.60 2.97
C ASN A 167 -5.55 -5.07 2.88
N GLU A 168 -4.88 -4.60 1.83
CA GLU A 168 -4.68 -3.19 1.47
C GLU A 168 -6.00 -2.42 1.35
N ALA A 169 -7.09 -3.08 0.97
CA ALA A 169 -8.41 -2.48 0.80
C ALA A 169 -8.91 -1.78 2.09
N ILE A 170 -8.67 -2.41 3.24
CA ILE A 170 -9.01 -1.86 4.57
C ILE A 170 -7.82 -1.11 5.17
N ALA A 171 -6.59 -1.54 4.90
CA ALA A 171 -5.39 -1.05 5.58
C ALA A 171 -5.21 0.47 5.46
N ILE A 172 -5.44 1.05 4.28
CA ILE A 172 -5.25 2.50 4.06
C ILE A 172 -6.28 3.35 4.81
N PHE A 173 -7.53 2.86 4.90
CA PHE A 173 -8.54 3.47 5.76
C PHE A 173 -8.07 3.50 7.22
N LEU A 174 -7.58 2.36 7.73
CA LEU A 174 -7.14 2.24 9.12
C LEU A 174 -5.87 3.02 9.43
N LEU A 175 -4.96 3.09 8.48
CA LEU A 175 -3.75 3.90 8.58
C LEU A 175 -4.11 5.38 8.73
N MET A 176 -4.95 5.91 7.84
CA MET A 176 -5.38 7.31 7.91
C MET A 176 -6.26 7.61 9.13
N PHE A 177 -7.11 6.66 9.53
CA PHE A 177 -7.94 6.80 10.72
C PHE A 177 -7.10 6.82 12.00
N THR A 178 -6.08 5.94 12.10
CA THR A 178 -5.16 5.89 13.24
C THR A 178 -4.33 7.16 13.33
N PHE A 179 -3.82 7.68 12.20
CA PHE A 179 -3.09 8.94 12.19
C PHE A 179 -3.95 10.16 12.55
N TYR A 180 -5.21 10.20 12.09
CA TYR A 180 -6.18 11.19 12.55
C TYR A 180 -6.40 11.14 14.07
N LEU A 181 -6.66 9.95 14.61
CA LEU A 181 -6.89 9.77 16.04
C LEU A 181 -5.65 10.14 16.87
N TRP A 182 -4.46 9.81 16.39
CA TRP A 182 -3.19 10.20 17.00
C TRP A 182 -3.02 11.71 17.08
N VAL A 183 -3.17 12.43 15.96
CA VAL A 183 -3.05 13.90 15.94
C VAL A 183 -4.12 14.54 16.81
N LYS A 184 -5.36 14.02 16.78
CA LYS A 184 -6.44 14.48 17.64
C LYS A 184 -6.16 14.24 19.13
N SER A 185 -5.60 13.08 19.46
CA SER A 185 -5.19 12.74 20.82
C SER A 185 -4.14 13.73 21.34
N LEU A 186 -3.12 14.04 20.54
CA LEU A 186 -2.09 15.01 20.89
C LEU A 186 -2.65 16.42 21.12
N ARG A 187 -3.55 16.87 20.23
CA ARG A 187 -4.19 18.18 20.34
C ARG A 187 -4.97 18.30 21.66
N LEU A 188 -5.79 17.29 21.99
CA LEU A 188 -6.65 17.30 23.17
C LEU A 188 -5.92 16.91 24.47
N GLY A 189 -4.82 16.16 24.38
CA GLY A 189 -4.06 15.68 25.54
C GLY A 189 -4.82 14.69 26.42
N SER A 190 -5.74 13.92 25.85
CA SER A 190 -6.66 13.05 26.60
C SER A 190 -6.31 11.58 26.44
N ALA A 191 -6.21 10.87 27.57
CA ALA A 191 -5.98 9.42 27.62
C ALA A 191 -7.08 8.63 26.89
N PHE A 192 -8.32 9.11 26.88
CA PHE A 192 -9.43 8.49 26.16
C PHE A 192 -9.18 8.43 24.65
N TRP A 193 -8.73 9.54 24.06
CA TRP A 193 -8.36 9.58 22.64
C TRP A 193 -7.09 8.77 22.36
N GLY A 194 -6.16 8.68 23.31
CA GLY A 194 -5.02 7.76 23.26
C GLY A 194 -5.45 6.29 23.22
N ALA A 195 -6.41 5.88 24.05
CA ALA A 195 -6.96 4.52 24.07
C ALA A 195 -7.73 4.19 22.78
N ILE A 196 -8.54 5.12 22.25
CA ILE A 196 -9.20 4.93 20.96
C ILE A 196 -8.18 4.78 19.82
N THR A 197 -7.10 5.57 19.86
CA THR A 197 -5.98 5.43 18.90
C THR A 197 -5.36 4.04 18.99
N ALA A 198 -5.16 3.51 20.20
CA ALA A 198 -4.67 2.15 20.41
C ALA A 198 -5.63 1.07 19.89
N MET A 199 -6.94 1.24 20.07
CA MET A 199 -7.94 0.32 19.50
C MET A 199 -7.98 0.34 17.98
N SER A 200 -7.84 1.52 17.37
CA SER A 200 -7.68 1.66 15.92
C SER A 200 -6.41 0.98 15.42
N TYR A 201 -5.30 1.14 16.14
CA TYR A 201 -4.05 0.44 15.86
C TYR A 201 -4.18 -1.07 16.01
N TYR A 202 -4.88 -1.58 17.04
CA TYR A 202 -5.17 -3.00 17.17
C TYR A 202 -5.94 -3.54 15.96
N TYR A 203 -6.95 -2.80 15.48
CA TYR A 203 -7.67 -3.19 14.28
C TYR A 203 -6.75 -3.22 13.05
N MET A 204 -5.84 -2.24 12.92
CA MET A 204 -4.82 -2.24 11.87
C MET A 204 -3.87 -3.44 11.95
N VAL A 205 -3.37 -3.77 13.15
CA VAL A 205 -2.51 -4.94 13.39
C VAL A 205 -3.23 -6.24 12.99
N SER A 206 -4.54 -6.33 13.24
CA SER A 206 -5.32 -7.49 12.83
C SER A 206 -5.57 -7.56 11.32
N ALA A 207 -5.46 -6.46 10.58
CA ALA A 207 -5.83 -6.38 9.17
C ALA A 207 -4.61 -6.45 8.23
N TRP A 208 -3.49 -5.81 8.54
CA TRP A 208 -2.35 -5.71 7.62
C TRP A 208 -1.00 -5.61 8.32
N GLY A 209 0.01 -6.28 7.75
CA GLY A 209 1.37 -6.36 8.30
C GLY A 209 2.15 -5.04 8.35
N GLY A 210 1.72 -4.00 7.61
CA GLY A 210 2.34 -2.68 7.72
C GLY A 210 1.91 -1.88 8.95
N TYR A 211 1.31 -2.50 9.97
CA TYR A 211 1.24 -1.91 11.31
C TYR A 211 2.62 -1.52 11.86
N ALA A 212 3.68 -2.22 11.42
CA ALA A 212 5.08 -1.90 11.67
C ALA A 212 5.45 -0.47 11.23
N PHE A 213 4.79 0.06 10.18
CA PHE A 213 4.98 1.44 9.75
C PHE A 213 4.40 2.44 10.77
N ILE A 214 3.19 2.17 11.29
CA ILE A 214 2.53 3.05 12.27
C ILE A 214 3.32 3.09 13.59
N ILE A 215 3.71 1.92 14.10
CA ILE A 215 4.42 1.81 15.38
C ILE A 215 5.83 2.39 15.32
N ASN A 216 6.40 2.61 14.13
CA ASN A 216 7.67 3.34 13.98
C ASN A 216 7.46 4.83 13.69
N MET A 217 6.43 5.22 12.94
CA MET A 217 6.13 6.63 12.65
C MET A 217 5.66 7.42 13.88
N ILE A 218 4.81 6.85 14.73
CA ILE A 218 4.28 7.54 15.93
C ILE A 218 5.40 7.85 16.94
N PRO A 219 6.27 6.91 17.32
CA PRO A 219 7.41 7.19 18.19
C PRO A 219 8.42 8.13 17.56
N LEU A 220 8.70 8.00 16.26
CA LEU A 220 9.58 8.92 15.55
C LEU A 220 9.05 10.37 15.62
N HIS A 221 7.75 10.55 15.44
CA HIS A 221 7.11 11.84 15.63
C HIS A 221 7.26 12.37 17.06
N ALA A 222 6.98 11.54 18.07
CA ALA A 222 7.15 11.93 19.47
C ALA A 222 8.62 12.28 19.79
N PHE A 223 9.58 11.53 19.23
CA PHE A 223 11.01 11.76 19.40
C PHE A 223 11.45 13.09 18.76
N VAL A 224 11.02 13.38 17.53
CA VAL A 224 11.32 14.65 16.87
C VAL A 224 10.70 15.84 17.63
N LEU A 225 9.49 15.71 18.17
CA LEU A 225 8.89 16.76 19.01
C LEU A 225 9.73 17.02 20.28
N VAL A 226 10.27 15.97 20.90
CA VAL A 226 11.19 16.11 22.04
C VAL A 226 12.48 16.81 21.61
N LEU A 227 13.08 16.44 20.47
CA LEU A 227 14.30 17.08 19.96
C LEU A 227 14.10 18.56 19.62
N MET A 228 12.93 18.93 19.12
CA MET A 228 12.55 20.33 18.87
C MET A 228 12.30 21.13 20.15
N GLY A 229 12.44 20.53 21.33
CA GLY A 229 12.15 21.15 22.62
C GLY A 229 10.66 21.35 22.89
N ARG A 230 9.78 20.71 22.12
CA ARG A 230 8.31 20.82 22.21
C ARG A 230 7.68 19.71 23.05
N TYR A 231 8.35 19.33 24.14
CA TYR A 231 7.79 18.38 25.08
C TYR A 231 6.60 19.01 25.83
N SER A 232 5.50 18.27 25.92
CA SER A 232 4.26 18.68 26.57
C SER A 232 3.68 17.50 27.35
N PRO A 233 3.04 17.72 28.52
CA PRO A 233 2.32 16.66 29.23
C PRO A 233 1.26 15.97 28.36
N ARG A 234 0.70 16.69 27.37
CA ARG A 234 -0.24 16.14 26.37
C ARG A 234 0.40 15.02 25.55
N LEU A 235 1.62 15.22 25.08
CA LEU A 235 2.39 14.20 24.34
C LEU A 235 2.65 12.97 25.22
N TYR A 236 3.00 13.18 26.49
CA TYR A 236 3.24 12.10 27.44
C TYR A 236 1.99 11.24 27.67
N ILE A 237 0.84 11.87 27.98
CA ILE A 237 -0.43 11.16 28.22
C ILE A 237 -0.85 10.39 26.96
N SER A 238 -0.87 11.07 25.80
CA SER A 238 -1.30 10.45 24.53
C SER A 238 -0.41 9.28 24.13
N TYR A 239 0.92 9.43 24.19
CA TYR A 239 1.86 8.38 23.80
C TYR A 239 1.85 7.19 24.77
N CYS A 240 1.85 7.44 26.09
CA CYS A 240 1.88 6.35 27.07
C CYS A 240 0.59 5.52 27.04
N SER A 241 -0.58 6.17 26.91
CA SER A 241 -1.85 5.47 26.74
C SER A 241 -1.89 4.67 25.44
N PHE A 242 -1.41 5.26 24.34
CA PHE A 242 -1.32 4.57 23.04
C PHE A 242 -0.41 3.35 23.09
N TYR A 243 0.83 3.51 23.56
CA TYR A 243 1.85 2.46 23.56
C TYR A 243 1.47 1.28 24.46
N THR A 244 0.98 1.55 25.67
CA THR A 244 0.64 0.49 26.63
C THR A 244 -0.52 -0.35 26.15
N ILE A 245 -1.64 0.29 25.78
CA ILE A 245 -2.84 -0.41 25.31
C ILE A 245 -2.59 -1.05 23.95
N GLY A 246 -1.93 -0.32 23.03
CA GLY A 246 -1.67 -0.77 21.67
C GLY A 246 -0.76 -1.99 21.62
N THR A 247 0.30 -2.02 22.45
CA THR A 247 1.22 -3.16 22.52
C THR A 247 0.51 -4.39 23.08
N LEU A 248 -0.19 -4.25 24.21
CA LEU A 248 -0.93 -5.36 24.84
C LEU A 248 -2.04 -5.92 23.92
N ALA A 249 -2.73 -5.05 23.20
CA ALA A 249 -3.75 -5.46 22.24
C ALA A 249 -3.12 -6.15 21.02
N SER A 250 -2.00 -5.64 20.50
CA SER A 250 -1.31 -6.24 19.35
C SER A 250 -0.83 -7.67 19.61
N MET A 251 -0.45 -7.99 20.85
CA MET A 251 -0.05 -9.34 21.27
C MET A 251 -1.18 -10.37 21.21
N GLN A 252 -2.45 -9.94 21.17
CA GLN A 252 -3.59 -10.86 21.11
C GLN A 252 -3.78 -11.47 19.72
N VAL A 253 -3.18 -10.89 18.67
CA VAL A 253 -3.24 -11.44 17.32
C VAL A 253 -2.27 -12.62 17.23
N PRO A 254 -2.71 -13.87 16.98
CA PRO A 254 -1.86 -15.06 17.01
C PRO A 254 -0.63 -14.97 16.11
N PHE A 255 -0.79 -14.38 14.92
CA PHE A 255 0.31 -14.18 13.98
C PHE A 255 1.41 -13.25 14.51
N VAL A 256 1.03 -12.29 15.35
CA VAL A 256 1.96 -11.31 15.94
C VAL A 256 2.56 -11.85 17.24
N GLY A 257 1.74 -12.50 18.08
CA GLY A 257 2.18 -13.12 19.33
C GLY A 257 3.07 -12.19 20.17
N PHE A 258 4.29 -12.65 20.48
CA PHE A 258 5.27 -11.89 21.27
C PHE A 258 6.25 -11.04 20.45
N ASN A 259 6.04 -10.90 19.14
CA ASN A 259 6.91 -10.10 18.26
C ASN A 259 7.10 -8.65 18.75
N PRO A 260 6.09 -7.94 19.31
CA PRO A 260 6.28 -6.58 19.79
C PRO A 260 7.33 -6.41 20.90
N VAL A 261 7.68 -7.47 21.61
CA VAL A 261 8.74 -7.48 22.64
C VAL A 261 10.00 -8.19 22.15
N GLY A 262 9.84 -9.21 21.31
CA GLY A 262 10.94 -10.05 20.85
C GLY A 262 11.70 -9.52 19.63
N THR A 263 11.10 -8.67 18.78
CA THR A 263 11.73 -8.23 17.52
C THR A 263 12.30 -6.82 17.58
N ALA A 264 13.40 -6.59 16.86
CA ALA A 264 14.03 -5.29 16.73
C ALA A 264 13.10 -4.21 16.14
N ASP A 265 12.12 -4.59 15.32
CA ASP A 265 11.21 -3.69 14.59
C ASP A 265 10.35 -2.81 15.53
N HIS A 266 10.13 -3.23 16.76
CA HIS A 266 9.30 -2.55 17.76
C HIS A 266 10.12 -1.79 18.82
N MET A 267 11.44 -1.96 18.82
CA MET A 267 12.31 -1.41 19.86
C MET A 267 12.37 0.12 19.85
N ALA A 268 12.14 0.76 18.70
CA ALA A 268 12.03 2.22 18.62
C ALA A 268 10.87 2.74 19.48
N ALA A 269 9.73 2.04 19.48
CA ALA A 269 8.57 2.41 20.29
C ALA A 269 8.85 2.25 21.79
N LEU A 270 9.49 1.15 22.18
CA LEU A 270 9.91 0.91 23.56
C LEU A 270 10.95 1.93 24.03
N GLY A 271 11.93 2.26 23.18
CA GLY A 271 12.98 3.23 23.46
C GLY A 271 12.42 4.64 23.71
N VAL A 272 11.50 5.10 22.84
CA VAL A 272 10.83 6.39 23.02
C VAL A 272 9.91 6.38 24.24
N PHE A 273 9.26 5.25 24.53
CA PHE A 273 8.49 5.10 25.77
C PHE A 273 9.37 5.31 27.01
N GLY A 274 10.51 4.61 27.09
CA GLY A 274 11.47 4.80 28.18
C GLY A 274 12.02 6.23 28.27
N LEU A 275 12.34 6.84 27.12
CA LEU A 275 12.81 8.22 27.07
C LEU A 275 11.77 9.21 27.62
N LEU A 276 10.50 9.06 27.25
CA LEU A 276 9.43 9.93 27.75
C LEU A 276 9.20 9.77 29.25
N GLN A 277 9.38 8.58 29.82
CA GLN A 277 9.36 8.36 31.27
C GLN A 277 10.47 9.14 31.97
N LEU A 278 11.70 9.06 31.43
CA LEU A 278 12.85 9.80 31.97
C LEU A 278 12.64 11.31 31.89
N ILE A 279 12.16 11.82 30.76
CA ILE A 279 11.88 13.26 30.58
C ILE A 279 10.77 13.72 31.54
N ALA A 280 9.68 12.97 31.67
CA ALA A 280 8.59 13.30 32.57
C ALA A 280 9.04 13.34 34.04
N PHE A 281 9.75 12.30 34.48
CA PHE A 281 10.30 12.21 35.83
C PHE A 281 11.27 13.36 36.11
N SER A 282 12.13 13.66 35.14
CA SER A 282 13.07 14.77 35.28
C SER A 282 12.38 16.14 35.37
N THR A 283 11.31 16.35 34.60
CA THR A 283 10.51 17.57 34.64
C THR A 283 9.80 17.71 35.98
N LEU A 284 9.36 16.60 36.59
CA LEU A 284 8.77 16.58 37.92
C LEU A 284 9.80 16.95 39.00
N ILE A 285 11.02 16.38 38.94
CA ILE A 285 12.10 16.74 39.86
C ILE A 285 12.46 18.22 39.72
N ARG A 286 12.47 18.76 38.50
CA ARG A 286 12.72 20.18 38.23
C ARG A 286 11.77 21.11 38.97
N GLN A 287 10.51 20.71 39.13
CA GLN A 287 9.50 21.49 39.83
C GLN A 287 9.72 21.53 41.36
N HIS A 288 10.44 20.55 41.90
CA HIS A 288 10.64 20.40 43.35
C HIS A 288 12.02 20.86 43.84
N LEU A 289 13.01 21.10 42.96
CA LEU A 289 14.33 21.57 43.37
C LEU A 289 14.52 23.10 43.24
N PRO A 290 15.11 23.77 44.26
CA PRO A 290 15.29 25.22 44.27
C PRO A 290 16.51 25.75 43.48
N SER A 291 17.51 24.90 43.15
CA SER A 291 18.76 25.32 42.49
C SER A 291 18.80 24.88 41.02
N LYS A 292 18.78 25.86 40.08
CA LYS A 292 18.80 25.61 38.63
C LYS A 292 20.10 24.95 38.15
N GLN A 293 21.25 25.30 38.73
CA GLN A 293 22.56 24.86 38.24
C GLN A 293 22.92 23.42 38.63
N GLN A 294 22.59 22.99 39.86
CA GLN A 294 22.85 21.60 40.28
C GLN A 294 21.87 20.64 39.59
N PHE A 295 20.62 21.08 39.36
CA PHE A 295 19.61 20.32 38.64
C PHE A 295 19.98 20.13 37.16
N ASP A 296 20.41 21.17 36.44
CA ASP A 296 20.78 21.06 35.02
C ASP A 296 21.99 20.12 34.80
N THR A 297 22.93 20.11 35.73
CA THR A 297 24.12 19.24 35.66
C THR A 297 23.76 17.79 35.98
N LEU A 298 22.96 17.56 37.03
CA LEU A 298 22.45 16.23 37.38
C LEU A 298 21.58 15.65 36.26
N LEU A 299 20.68 16.47 35.70
CA LEU A 299 19.79 16.10 34.59
C LEU A 299 20.57 15.63 33.36
N ARG A 300 21.54 16.43 32.90
CA ARG A 300 22.35 16.09 31.73
C ARG A 300 23.15 14.82 31.98
N SER A 301 23.73 14.67 33.17
CA SER A 301 24.47 13.46 33.54
C SER A 301 23.57 12.21 33.62
N ALA A 302 22.37 12.32 34.18
CA ALA A 302 21.41 11.21 34.31
C ALA A 302 20.80 10.81 32.96
N LEU A 303 20.49 11.78 32.09
CA LEU A 303 19.99 11.51 30.73
C LEU A 303 21.06 10.84 29.88
N VAL A 304 22.31 11.33 29.91
CA VAL A 304 23.43 10.72 29.19
C VAL A 304 23.72 9.33 29.73
N LEU A 305 23.78 9.16 31.07
CA LEU A 305 24.00 7.85 31.68
C LEU A 305 22.86 6.87 31.35
N GLY A 306 21.61 7.30 31.45
CA GLY A 306 20.44 6.48 31.10
C GLY A 306 20.43 6.10 29.63
N PHE A 307 20.81 7.00 28.73
CA PHE A 307 20.98 6.71 27.31
C PHE A 307 22.09 5.68 27.06
N VAL A 308 23.27 5.87 27.65
CA VAL A 308 24.41 4.95 27.51
C VAL A 308 24.08 3.57 28.06
N VAL A 309 23.47 3.49 29.24
CA VAL A 309 23.03 2.23 29.86
C VAL A 309 21.95 1.57 29.01
N GLY A 310 20.99 2.33 28.49
CA GLY A 310 19.93 1.82 27.62
C GLY A 310 20.48 1.24 26.32
N VAL A 311 21.38 1.95 25.65
CA VAL A 311 22.04 1.46 24.43
C VAL A 311 22.90 0.23 24.72
N ALA A 312 23.67 0.23 25.81
CA ALA A 312 24.47 -0.93 26.21
C ALA A 312 23.59 -2.15 26.54
N ALA A 313 22.47 -1.96 27.23
CA ALA A 313 21.52 -3.03 27.54
C ALA A 313 20.87 -3.60 26.28
N MET A 314 20.49 -2.76 25.31
CA MET A 314 19.96 -3.22 24.02
C MET A 314 21.02 -3.98 23.21
N ALA A 315 22.26 -3.48 23.16
CA ALA A 315 23.35 -4.14 22.47
C ALA A 315 23.66 -5.52 23.08
N LEU A 316 23.67 -5.62 24.42
CA LEU A 316 23.84 -6.89 25.12
C LEU A 316 22.66 -7.84 24.91
N ALA A 317 21.42 -7.34 24.89
CA ALA A 317 20.22 -8.14 24.66
C ALA A 317 20.16 -8.68 23.22
N SER A 318 20.58 -7.87 22.24
CA SER A 318 20.71 -8.29 20.85
C SER A 318 21.85 -9.31 20.67
N HIS A 319 23.02 -9.07 21.29
CA HIS A 319 24.14 -10.02 21.24
C HIS A 319 23.81 -11.36 21.91
N LYS A 320 23.04 -11.36 23.00
CA LYS A 320 22.57 -12.59 23.67
C LYS A 320 21.44 -13.30 22.91
N GLY A 321 20.95 -12.74 21.80
CA GLY A 321 19.87 -13.32 21.00
C GLY A 321 18.49 -13.26 21.66
N VAL A 322 18.31 -12.47 22.72
CA VAL A 322 17.00 -12.26 23.36
C VAL A 322 16.11 -11.40 22.46
N ILE A 323 16.70 -10.44 21.73
CA ILE A 323 16.02 -9.64 20.71
C ILE A 323 16.39 -10.21 19.34
N ALA A 324 15.39 -10.70 18.61
CA ALA A 324 15.55 -11.17 17.25
C ALA A 324 15.95 -10.00 16.32
N PRO A 325 16.88 -10.25 15.37
CA PRO A 325 17.29 -9.25 14.39
C PRO A 325 16.13 -8.90 13.44
N TRP A 326 16.37 -7.88 12.62
CA TRP A 326 15.42 -7.42 11.61
C TRP A 326 15.07 -8.58 10.67
N THR A 327 13.79 -8.71 10.31
CA THR A 327 13.39 -9.73 9.34
C THR A 327 13.97 -9.39 7.96
N GLY A 328 14.27 -10.41 7.15
CA GLY A 328 14.90 -10.21 5.84
C GLY A 328 14.14 -9.26 4.91
N ARG A 329 12.81 -9.22 5.00
CA ARG A 329 11.95 -8.30 4.21
C ARG A 329 12.08 -6.83 4.66
N PHE A 330 12.16 -6.56 5.97
CA PHE A 330 12.41 -5.19 6.45
C PHE A 330 13.86 -4.77 6.23
N TYR A 331 14.81 -5.70 6.40
CA TYR A 331 16.21 -5.44 6.16
C TYR A 331 16.49 -5.07 4.68
N SER A 332 15.78 -5.68 3.72
CA SER A 332 15.92 -5.33 2.30
C SER A 332 15.47 -3.91 1.95
N LEU A 333 14.67 -3.26 2.80
CA LEU A 333 14.31 -1.84 2.63
C LEU A 333 15.45 -0.90 3.04
N TRP A 334 16.37 -1.38 3.87
CA TRP A 334 17.58 -0.68 4.28
C TRP A 334 18.74 -1.02 3.34
N ASP A 335 19.05 -2.30 3.18
CA ASP A 335 20.05 -2.82 2.24
C ASP A 335 19.36 -3.42 1.01
N THR A 336 19.25 -2.59 -0.04
CA THR A 336 18.56 -2.96 -1.28
C THR A 336 19.25 -4.08 -2.07
N GLY A 337 20.51 -4.40 -1.77
CA GLY A 337 21.24 -5.51 -2.39
C GLY A 337 20.98 -6.87 -1.72
N TYR A 338 20.59 -6.86 -0.44
CA TYR A 338 20.52 -8.06 0.39
C TYR A 338 19.59 -9.14 -0.18
N ALA A 339 18.36 -8.75 -0.55
CA ALA A 339 17.35 -9.67 -1.06
C ALA A 339 17.80 -10.38 -2.34
N LYS A 340 18.44 -9.65 -3.27
CA LYS A 340 18.88 -10.22 -4.56
C LYS A 340 19.97 -11.28 -4.40
N VAL A 341 20.82 -11.15 -3.38
CA VAL A 341 21.95 -12.06 -3.15
C VAL A 341 21.56 -13.23 -2.25
N HIS A 342 20.84 -12.98 -1.16
CA HIS A 342 20.62 -13.98 -0.11
C HIS A 342 19.23 -14.62 -0.14
N ILE A 343 18.22 -13.94 -0.70
CA ILE A 343 16.84 -14.43 -0.70
C ILE A 343 16.18 -14.17 -2.07
N PRO A 344 16.53 -14.96 -3.11
CA PRO A 344 16.03 -14.76 -4.47
C PRO A 344 14.50 -14.74 -4.57
N ILE A 345 13.80 -15.45 -3.69
CA ILE A 345 12.34 -15.45 -3.61
C ILE A 345 11.78 -14.04 -3.41
N VAL A 346 12.36 -13.26 -2.48
CA VAL A 346 11.92 -11.88 -2.23
C VAL A 346 12.22 -10.99 -3.44
N ALA A 347 13.36 -11.17 -4.10
CA ALA A 347 13.70 -10.38 -5.29
C ALA A 347 12.87 -10.75 -6.54
N SER A 348 12.30 -11.96 -6.58
CA SER A 348 11.51 -12.46 -7.71
C SER A 348 10.15 -11.78 -7.88
N VAL A 349 9.60 -11.23 -6.78
CA VAL A 349 8.31 -10.53 -6.81
C VAL A 349 8.47 -9.17 -7.47
N SER A 350 7.71 -8.91 -8.52
CA SER A 350 7.77 -7.67 -9.29
C SER A 350 7.47 -6.42 -8.44
N GLU A 351 6.64 -6.57 -7.41
CA GLU A 351 6.27 -5.50 -6.48
C GLU A 351 7.42 -5.01 -5.59
N HIS A 352 8.45 -5.84 -5.40
CA HIS A 352 9.62 -5.54 -4.58
C HIS A 352 10.72 -4.79 -5.34
N GLN A 353 10.50 -4.50 -6.63
CA GLN A 353 11.42 -3.71 -7.43
C GLN A 353 11.36 -2.22 -7.08
N PRO A 354 12.44 -1.46 -7.35
CA PRO A 354 12.45 -0.01 -7.16
C PRO A 354 11.54 0.70 -8.15
N THR A 355 11.01 1.86 -7.73
CA THR A 355 10.04 2.64 -8.51
C THR A 355 10.73 3.60 -9.46
N SER A 356 10.37 3.55 -10.74
CA SER A 356 10.85 4.48 -11.75
C SER A 356 10.10 5.83 -11.68
N TRP A 357 10.73 6.94 -12.09
CA TRP A 357 10.08 8.26 -12.14
C TRP A 357 8.77 8.28 -12.95
N PRO A 358 8.67 7.63 -14.14
CA PRO A 358 7.41 7.53 -14.86
C PRO A 358 6.27 6.93 -14.04
N SER A 359 6.54 5.96 -13.16
CA SER A 359 5.53 5.37 -12.27
C SER A 359 5.00 6.39 -11.25
N PHE A 360 5.88 7.23 -10.66
CA PHE A 360 5.43 8.31 -9.77
C PHE A 360 4.51 9.30 -10.47
N PHE A 361 4.83 9.68 -11.71
CA PHE A 361 3.99 10.57 -12.50
C PHE A 361 2.68 9.90 -12.93
N PHE A 362 2.73 8.64 -13.35
CA PHE A 362 1.56 7.86 -13.74
C PHE A 362 0.53 7.75 -12.61
N ASP A 363 0.99 7.54 -11.38
CA ASP A 363 0.14 7.30 -10.22
C ASP A 363 -0.40 8.56 -9.56
N LEU A 364 0.36 9.68 -9.60
CA LEU A 364 0.08 10.91 -8.84
C LEU A 364 -0.18 12.14 -9.71
N GLN A 365 0.21 12.12 -10.98
CA GLN A 365 0.04 13.19 -11.96
C GLN A 365 0.42 14.58 -11.43
N MET A 366 -0.53 15.49 -11.22
CA MET A 366 -0.24 16.86 -10.75
C MET A 366 0.21 16.91 -9.28
N LEU A 367 -0.18 15.90 -8.48
CA LEU A 367 0.06 15.91 -7.04
C LEU A 367 1.55 15.82 -6.72
N ILE A 368 2.35 15.19 -7.59
CA ILE A 368 3.80 15.08 -7.41
C ILE A 368 4.49 16.46 -7.41
N TYR A 369 3.98 17.42 -8.19
CA TYR A 369 4.53 18.78 -8.24
C TYR A 369 4.06 19.65 -7.06
N LEU A 370 2.81 19.44 -6.61
CA LEU A 370 2.25 20.15 -5.46
C LEU A 370 2.79 19.61 -4.13
N PHE A 371 3.29 18.38 -4.11
CA PHE A 371 3.76 17.70 -2.90
C PHE A 371 4.91 18.42 -2.20
N PRO A 372 6.05 18.74 -2.85
CA PRO A 372 7.13 19.49 -2.22
C PRO A 372 6.70 20.87 -1.73
N ALA A 373 5.84 21.57 -2.50
CA ALA A 373 5.30 22.87 -2.12
C ALA A 373 4.43 22.76 -0.84
N GLY A 374 3.63 21.70 -0.72
CA GLY A 374 2.83 21.42 0.47
C GLY A 374 3.69 21.20 1.71
N VAL A 375 4.73 20.38 1.58
CA VAL A 375 5.71 20.14 2.65
C VAL A 375 6.40 21.45 3.07
N PHE A 376 6.79 22.29 2.11
CA PHE A 376 7.37 23.60 2.37
C PHE A 376 6.43 24.52 3.17
N PHE A 377 5.13 24.55 2.86
CA PHE A 377 4.15 25.31 3.64
C PHE A 377 3.93 24.72 5.05
N CYS A 378 4.06 23.40 5.22
CA CYS A 378 4.06 22.78 6.55
C CYS A 378 5.22 23.27 7.42
N PHE A 379 6.42 23.49 6.84
CA PHE A 379 7.56 24.07 7.57
C PHE A 379 7.27 25.51 8.05
N HIS A 380 6.61 26.33 7.23
CA HIS A 380 6.28 27.70 7.61
C HIS A 380 5.26 27.79 8.75
N ARG A 381 4.38 26.78 8.85
CA ARG A 381 3.38 26.69 9.93
C ARG A 381 3.90 26.06 11.21
N LEU A 382 5.19 25.74 11.31
CA LEU A 382 5.77 25.23 12.54
C LEU A 382 5.65 26.22 13.70
N SER A 383 5.54 27.53 13.45
CA SER A 383 5.41 28.54 14.49
C SER A 383 4.14 28.38 15.36
N ASP A 384 3.08 27.78 14.83
CA ASP A 384 1.86 27.50 15.59
C ASP A 384 2.10 26.35 16.56
N SER A 385 1.81 26.55 17.86
CA SER A 385 2.10 25.53 18.87
C SER A 385 1.25 24.27 18.72
N ILE A 386 -0.01 24.39 18.27
CA ILE A 386 -0.95 23.25 18.15
C ILE A 386 -0.92 22.66 16.74
N LYS A 387 -1.08 23.47 15.70
CA LYS A 387 -1.06 23.00 14.30
C LYS A 387 0.34 22.65 13.81
N GLY A 388 1.37 23.21 14.44
CA GLY A 388 2.76 22.88 14.16
C GLY A 388 3.09 21.43 14.51
N GLU A 389 2.55 20.89 15.62
CA GLU A 389 2.74 19.47 15.99
C GLU A 389 2.20 18.53 14.88
N ALA A 390 0.98 18.79 14.39
CA ALA A 390 0.42 18.03 13.27
C ALA A 390 1.23 18.21 11.96
N SER A 391 1.78 19.40 11.73
CA SER A 391 2.62 19.68 10.56
C SER A 391 3.96 18.93 10.60
N VAL A 392 4.56 18.77 11.79
CA VAL A 392 5.76 17.93 11.99
C VAL A 392 5.48 16.48 11.61
N PHE A 393 4.33 15.93 12.03
CA PHE A 393 3.92 14.58 11.64
C PHE A 393 3.82 14.41 10.12
N VAL A 394 3.22 15.39 9.43
CA VAL A 394 3.10 15.38 7.96
C VAL A 394 4.47 15.42 7.28
N ILE A 395 5.40 16.23 7.78
CA ILE A 395 6.77 16.34 7.24
C ILE A 395 7.51 15.00 7.38
N ILE A 396 7.47 14.39 8.58
CA ILE A 396 8.14 13.10 8.82
C ILE A 396 7.57 12.03 7.90
N TYR A 397 6.24 11.93 7.82
CA TYR A 397 5.59 10.97 6.95
C TYR A 397 5.93 11.23 5.47
N ALA A 398 5.96 12.48 5.03
CA ALA A 398 6.37 12.81 3.66
C ALA A 398 7.80 12.32 3.34
N VAL A 399 8.78 12.57 4.22
CA VAL A 399 10.17 12.18 3.99
C VAL A 399 10.34 10.65 3.96
N PHE A 400 9.87 9.96 4.99
CA PHE A 400 10.03 8.51 5.08
C PHE A 400 9.15 7.77 4.06
N GLY A 401 7.93 8.25 3.81
CA GLY A 401 7.06 7.71 2.78
C GLY A 401 7.69 7.81 1.39
N SER A 402 8.32 8.93 1.05
CA SER A 402 9.02 9.10 -0.23
C SER A 402 10.24 8.19 -0.36
N TYR A 403 11.01 8.01 0.72
CA TYR A 403 12.13 7.06 0.73
C TYR A 403 11.64 5.63 0.44
N PHE A 404 10.66 5.15 1.21
CA PHE A 404 10.16 3.79 1.07
C PHE A 404 9.49 3.52 -0.29
N ALA A 405 8.72 4.48 -0.81
CA ALA A 405 8.12 4.36 -2.14
C ALA A 405 9.16 4.36 -3.28
N SER A 406 10.34 4.95 -3.06
CA SER A 406 11.43 4.91 -4.05
C SER A 406 12.13 3.55 -4.08
N VAL A 407 12.27 2.91 -2.91
CA VAL A 407 12.90 1.59 -2.78
C VAL A 407 11.99 0.46 -3.28
N MET A 408 10.68 0.59 -3.12
CA MET A 408 9.74 -0.49 -3.43
C MET A 408 8.43 0.03 -4.03
N VAL A 409 8.04 -0.50 -5.20
CA VAL A 409 6.80 -0.10 -5.91
C VAL A 409 5.55 -0.30 -5.06
N ARG A 410 5.45 -1.40 -4.31
CA ARG A 410 4.29 -1.67 -3.43
C ARG A 410 4.03 -0.56 -2.42
N LEU A 411 5.08 0.12 -1.93
CA LEU A 411 4.97 1.13 -0.89
C LEU A 411 4.47 2.49 -1.40
N MET A 412 4.30 2.65 -2.72
CA MET A 412 3.63 3.80 -3.33
C MET A 412 2.19 3.99 -2.79
N LEU A 413 1.53 2.88 -2.45
CA LEU A 413 0.22 2.88 -1.80
C LEU A 413 0.24 3.64 -0.46
N THR A 414 1.32 3.50 0.31
CA THR A 414 1.48 4.17 1.61
C THR A 414 1.93 5.63 1.47
N LEU A 415 2.57 6.02 0.37
CA LEU A 415 2.93 7.42 0.10
C LEU A 415 1.71 8.25 -0.37
N THR A 416 0.80 7.63 -1.12
CA THR A 416 -0.31 8.31 -1.78
C THR A 416 -1.15 9.20 -0.84
N PRO A 417 -1.56 8.77 0.38
CA PRO A 417 -2.36 9.61 1.27
C PRO A 417 -1.64 10.89 1.69
N ILE A 418 -0.35 10.84 2.03
CA ILE A 418 0.38 12.03 2.48
C ILE A 418 0.64 13.01 1.34
N VAL A 419 0.81 12.50 0.12
CA VAL A 419 0.88 13.31 -1.09
C VAL A 419 -0.42 14.09 -1.29
N CYS A 420 -1.58 13.42 -1.18
CA CYS A 420 -2.89 14.08 -1.29
C CYS A 420 -3.08 15.18 -0.23
N VAL A 421 -2.68 14.91 1.03
CA VAL A 421 -2.79 15.88 2.13
C VAL A 421 -1.89 17.10 1.87
N ALA A 422 -0.61 16.89 1.56
CA ALA A 422 0.33 17.98 1.31
C ALA A 422 -0.05 18.80 0.07
N ALA A 423 -0.43 18.13 -1.03
CA ALA A 423 -0.91 18.81 -2.24
C ALA A 423 -2.18 19.65 -1.97
N ALA A 424 -3.10 19.15 -1.14
CA ALA A 424 -4.27 19.90 -0.72
C ALA A 424 -3.93 21.11 0.15
N VAL A 425 -2.93 21.00 1.04
CA VAL A 425 -2.43 22.13 1.83
C VAL A 425 -1.81 23.20 0.94
N ALA A 426 -1.03 22.81 -0.08
CA ALA A 426 -0.46 23.72 -1.06
C ALA A 426 -1.53 24.44 -1.86
N LEU A 427 -2.44 23.68 -2.49
CA LEU A 427 -3.47 24.22 -3.35
C LEU A 427 -4.47 25.08 -2.56
N SER A 428 -4.86 24.67 -1.36
CA SER A 428 -5.73 25.47 -0.51
C SER A 428 -5.06 26.78 -0.10
N THR A 429 -3.75 26.78 0.19
CA THR A 429 -3.05 28.02 0.57
C THR A 429 -2.90 28.96 -0.63
N LEU A 430 -2.71 28.41 -1.84
CA LEU A 430 -2.80 29.18 -3.07
C LEU A 430 -4.20 29.80 -3.22
N LEU A 431 -5.26 28.99 -3.12
CA LEU A 431 -6.64 29.47 -3.26
C LEU A 431 -7.01 30.51 -2.21
N ASP A 432 -6.59 30.36 -0.95
CA ASP A 432 -6.86 31.35 0.10
C ASP A 432 -6.25 32.72 -0.25
N ASN A 433 -5.03 32.75 -0.79
CA ASN A 433 -4.34 33.99 -1.17
C ASN A 433 -4.99 34.72 -2.36
N TYR A 434 -5.64 33.99 -3.26
CA TYR A 434 -6.23 34.54 -4.48
C TYR A 434 -7.76 34.70 -4.41
N ILE A 435 -8.48 34.01 -3.51
CA ILE A 435 -9.95 34.07 -3.43
C ILE A 435 -10.45 35.04 -2.35
N GLN A 436 -9.67 35.33 -1.31
CA GLN A 436 -10.10 36.26 -0.26
C GLN A 436 -9.98 37.72 -0.72
N ASP A 437 -11.12 38.44 -0.78
CA ASP A 437 -11.14 39.90 -0.89
C ASP A 437 -10.84 40.52 0.50
N PRO A 438 -9.95 41.52 0.60
CA PRO A 438 -9.62 42.18 1.87
C PRO A 438 -10.77 43.01 2.46
N ASP A 439 -11.85 43.28 1.72
CA ASP A 439 -12.88 44.25 2.12
C ASP A 439 -13.86 43.75 3.20
N VAL A 440 -13.88 42.45 3.52
CA VAL A 440 -14.89 41.87 4.45
C VAL A 440 -14.39 41.77 5.90
N GLU A 441 -13.08 41.86 6.16
CA GLU A 441 -12.53 41.89 7.54
C GLU A 441 -12.33 43.32 8.07
N GLY A 442 -12.27 44.32 7.18
CA GLY A 442 -12.18 45.74 7.56
C GLY A 442 -13.39 46.25 8.34
N GLU A 443 -14.59 45.78 8.03
CA GLU A 443 -15.81 46.19 8.74
C GLU A 443 -15.93 45.56 10.14
N HIS A 444 -15.45 44.32 10.33
CA HIS A 444 -15.51 43.63 11.63
C HIS A 444 -14.44 44.07 12.64
N GLN A 445 -13.36 44.72 12.21
CA GLN A 445 -12.37 45.31 13.12
C GLN A 445 -12.68 46.78 13.48
N VAL A 446 -13.49 47.48 12.69
CA VAL A 446 -13.89 48.87 12.98
C VAL A 446 -15.04 48.92 13.99
N GLU A 447 -16.03 48.04 13.91
CA GLU A 447 -17.14 47.99 14.90
C GLU A 447 -16.69 47.60 16.32
N ASN A 448 -15.64 46.79 16.45
CA ASN A 448 -15.11 46.36 17.76
C ASN A 448 -14.12 47.36 18.41
N LYS A 449 -13.78 48.47 17.74
CA LYS A 449 -12.93 49.53 18.31
C LYS A 449 -13.68 50.79 18.74
N GLU A 450 -14.95 50.96 18.34
CA GLU A 450 -15.75 52.14 18.70
C GLU A 450 -16.58 51.98 19.99
N THR A 451 -16.55 50.81 20.65
CA THR A 451 -17.38 50.53 21.84
C THR A 451 -16.66 50.60 23.20
N ASP A 452 -15.37 50.97 23.27
CA ASP A 452 -14.59 50.94 24.52
C ASP A 452 -14.04 52.29 25.03
N HIS A 453 -14.52 53.43 24.54
CA HIS A 453 -14.21 54.74 25.14
C HIS A 453 -15.45 55.61 25.30
N ASN A 454 -16.25 55.34 26.33
CA ASN A 454 -17.05 56.39 26.97
C ASN A 454 -17.45 55.99 28.40
N THR A 455 -16.54 56.19 29.35
CA THR A 455 -16.94 56.58 30.72
C THR A 455 -15.82 57.31 31.43
N GLN A 456 -16.18 58.48 31.98
CA GLN A 456 -15.56 59.24 33.06
C GLN A 456 -14.67 60.47 32.74
N HIS A 457 -15.27 61.61 33.13
CA HIS A 457 -14.73 62.85 33.68
C HIS A 457 -14.30 64.00 32.76
N ASN A 458 -15.28 64.91 32.56
CA ASN A 458 -15.08 66.35 32.52
C ASN A 458 -14.59 66.87 33.89
N VAL A 459 -13.45 67.57 33.92
CA VAL A 459 -13.27 68.82 34.68
C VAL A 459 -12.35 69.73 33.87
N SER A 460 -12.85 70.91 33.55
CA SER A 460 -12.20 72.00 32.86
C SER A 460 -11.29 72.81 33.78
N HIS A 461 -10.13 73.23 33.27
CA HIS A 461 -9.51 74.49 33.67
C HIS A 461 -8.72 75.11 32.50
N ASN A 462 -9.24 76.22 31.99
CA ASN A 462 -8.48 77.23 31.25
C ASN A 462 -7.44 77.86 32.19
N THR A 463 -6.27 78.25 31.67
CA THR A 463 -5.78 79.65 31.62
C THR A 463 -4.45 79.74 30.85
N SER A 464 -4.37 80.80 30.06
CA SER A 464 -3.38 81.23 29.05
C SER A 464 -2.11 81.88 29.64
N GLN A 465 -1.01 81.89 28.85
CA GLN A 465 -0.17 83.07 28.48
C GLN A 465 1.17 82.61 27.84
N LYS A 466 1.38 82.83 26.52
CA LYS A 466 2.20 83.90 25.84
C LYS A 466 3.73 83.74 26.07
N ALA A 467 4.64 83.87 25.11
CA ALA A 467 4.66 84.18 23.67
C ALA A 467 6.11 83.99 23.15
N PHE A 468 6.30 83.76 21.85
CA PHE A 468 7.19 84.50 20.92
C PHE A 468 7.55 83.64 19.69
N THR A 469 7.21 84.15 18.51
CA THR A 469 7.82 83.78 17.22
C THR A 469 8.83 84.87 16.86
N PRO A 470 9.82 84.56 16.00
CA PRO A 470 9.69 85.15 14.67
C PRO A 470 9.94 84.15 13.53
N LYS A 471 8.97 84.15 12.62
CA LYS A 471 9.09 84.12 11.16
C LYS A 471 10.34 83.44 10.56
N ASN A 472 10.10 82.34 9.83
CA ASN A 472 10.53 82.31 8.44
C ASN A 472 9.37 81.86 7.53
N LYS A 473 9.07 82.71 6.54
CA LYS A 473 7.94 82.61 5.61
C LYS A 473 8.37 81.75 4.41
N LYS A 474 7.58 80.71 4.16
CA LYS A 474 7.20 80.14 2.86
C LYS A 474 8.32 79.56 1.95
N THR A 475 8.26 78.24 1.82
CA THR A 475 7.98 77.62 0.51
C THR A 475 6.89 76.55 0.70
N LYS A 476 5.67 76.91 0.28
CA LYS A 476 4.53 76.01 0.09
C LYS A 476 4.76 75.33 -1.26
N LYS A 477 5.23 74.09 -1.27
CA LYS A 477 5.06 73.12 -2.37
C LYS A 477 5.49 71.74 -1.85
N ASP A 478 4.76 70.71 -2.29
CA ASP A 478 5.14 69.28 -2.20
C ASP A 478 4.57 68.41 -1.05
N THR A 479 3.33 68.64 -0.61
CA THR A 479 2.58 67.64 0.19
C THR A 479 1.35 67.04 -0.50
N SER A 480 0.99 67.50 -1.70
CA SER A 480 -0.07 66.87 -2.51
C SER A 480 0.44 65.86 -3.54
N ILE A 481 1.73 65.88 -3.89
CA ILE A 481 2.28 64.99 -4.92
C ILE A 481 2.68 63.64 -4.32
N SER A 482 3.21 63.58 -3.09
CA SER A 482 3.60 62.31 -2.44
C SER A 482 2.40 61.41 -2.12
N SER A 483 1.34 61.96 -1.54
CA SER A 483 0.11 61.22 -1.21
C SER A 483 -0.68 60.79 -2.45
N THR A 484 -0.58 61.54 -3.55
CA THR A 484 -1.17 61.14 -4.84
C THR A 484 -0.30 60.09 -5.54
N ARG A 485 1.04 60.15 -5.42
CA ARG A 485 1.95 59.12 -5.94
C ARG A 485 1.78 57.80 -5.21
N GLU A 486 1.64 57.80 -3.89
CA GLU A 486 1.37 56.59 -3.09
C GLU A 486 0.02 55.97 -3.46
N LYS A 487 -1.05 56.77 -3.59
CA LYS A 487 -2.37 56.30 -4.06
C LYS A 487 -2.39 55.83 -5.51
N VAL A 488 -1.54 56.41 -6.37
CA VAL A 488 -1.37 55.97 -7.77
C VAL A 488 -0.52 54.70 -7.84
N ILE A 489 0.49 54.55 -6.98
CA ILE A 489 1.29 53.32 -6.85
C ILE A 489 0.44 52.18 -6.27
N GLU A 490 -0.42 52.44 -5.28
CA GLU A 490 -1.43 51.48 -4.77
C GLU A 490 -2.41 51.09 -5.88
N LYS A 491 -2.98 52.06 -6.62
CA LYS A 491 -3.89 51.77 -7.74
C LYS A 491 -3.22 51.09 -8.94
N MET A 492 -1.92 51.33 -9.16
CA MET A 492 -1.13 50.62 -10.17
C MET A 492 -0.71 49.23 -9.69
N GLN A 493 -0.49 49.02 -8.39
CA GLN A 493 -0.29 47.70 -7.77
C GLN A 493 -1.60 46.88 -7.72
N GLU A 494 -2.77 47.52 -7.58
CA GLU A 494 -4.08 46.88 -7.75
C GLU A 494 -4.32 46.43 -9.20
N LYS A 495 -3.82 47.17 -10.19
CA LYS A 495 -3.99 46.84 -11.62
C LYS A 495 -2.86 45.97 -12.21
N ALA A 496 -1.67 45.93 -11.61
CA ALA A 496 -0.49 45.22 -12.14
C ALA A 496 0.27 44.37 -11.11
N GLY A 497 -0.29 44.17 -9.91
CA GLY A 497 0.30 43.33 -8.86
C GLY A 497 -0.14 41.87 -8.93
N ILE A 498 0.50 41.03 -8.10
CA ILE A 498 0.18 39.59 -7.94
C ILE A 498 -1.30 39.37 -7.54
N ARG A 499 -1.97 40.40 -7.01
CA ARG A 499 -3.39 40.40 -6.61
C ARG A 499 -4.33 41.10 -7.59
N ALA A 500 -3.84 41.53 -8.76
CA ALA A 500 -4.69 42.14 -9.77
C ALA A 500 -5.80 41.16 -10.21
N PRO A 501 -7.01 41.64 -10.54
CA PRO A 501 -8.13 40.79 -10.94
C PRO A 501 -7.79 39.91 -12.15
N ASP A 502 -6.98 40.42 -13.09
CA ASP A 502 -6.50 39.67 -14.26
C ASP A 502 -5.56 38.51 -13.85
N ALA A 503 -4.61 38.77 -12.95
CA ALA A 503 -3.69 37.74 -12.44
C ALA A 503 -4.42 36.67 -11.60
N ARG A 504 -5.39 37.10 -10.78
CA ARG A 504 -6.28 36.20 -10.03
C ARG A 504 -7.08 35.31 -10.96
N LEU A 505 -7.68 35.86 -12.01
CA LEU A 505 -8.45 35.10 -12.99
C LEU A 505 -7.58 34.06 -13.71
N VAL A 506 -6.38 34.45 -14.16
CA VAL A 506 -5.44 33.52 -14.82
C VAL A 506 -5.03 32.36 -13.91
N VAL A 507 -4.69 32.64 -12.65
CA VAL A 507 -4.30 31.61 -11.67
C VAL A 507 -5.47 30.67 -11.38
N LEU A 508 -6.68 31.20 -11.18
CA LEU A 508 -7.87 30.40 -10.92
C LEU A 508 -8.23 29.51 -12.12
N ILE A 509 -8.18 30.05 -13.34
CA ILE A 509 -8.39 29.27 -14.57
C ILE A 509 -7.35 28.16 -14.68
N ASN A 510 -6.08 28.45 -14.40
CA ASN A 510 -5.02 27.45 -14.46
C ASN A 510 -5.25 26.32 -13.43
N VAL A 511 -5.62 26.66 -12.19
CA VAL A 511 -5.97 25.67 -11.17
C VAL A 511 -7.14 24.79 -11.61
N VAL A 512 -8.20 25.38 -12.16
CA VAL A 512 -9.36 24.63 -12.65
C VAL A 512 -8.96 23.68 -13.80
N LEU A 513 -8.15 24.16 -14.75
CA LEU A 513 -7.64 23.32 -15.85
C LEU A 513 -6.78 22.15 -15.33
N MET A 514 -5.91 22.39 -14.34
CA MET A 514 -5.13 21.33 -13.71
C MET A 514 -6.02 20.28 -13.03
N LEU A 515 -7.06 20.71 -12.31
CA LEU A 515 -8.02 19.81 -11.67
C LEU A 515 -8.80 18.97 -12.71
N ILE A 516 -9.25 19.58 -13.81
CA ILE A 516 -9.92 18.86 -14.90
C ILE A 516 -8.98 17.83 -15.52
N PHE A 517 -7.74 18.22 -15.80
CA PHE A 517 -6.74 17.31 -16.36
C PHE A 517 -6.43 16.15 -15.41
N PHE A 518 -6.37 16.41 -14.09
CA PHE A 518 -6.18 15.36 -13.09
C PHE A 518 -7.33 14.36 -13.06
N VAL A 519 -8.58 14.82 -13.15
CA VAL A 519 -9.75 13.92 -13.24
C VAL A 519 -9.70 13.09 -14.52
N PHE A 520 -9.37 13.70 -15.66
CA PHE A 520 -9.26 13.00 -16.94
C PHE A 520 -8.16 11.93 -16.91
N HIS A 521 -6.96 12.29 -16.46
CA HIS A 521 -5.83 11.38 -16.27
C HIS A 521 -6.20 10.22 -15.34
N SER A 522 -6.75 10.54 -14.17
CA SER A 522 -7.07 9.54 -13.17
C SER A 522 -8.12 8.54 -13.66
N THR A 523 -9.13 9.03 -14.37
CA THR A 523 -10.16 8.19 -14.99
C THR A 523 -9.57 7.32 -16.10
N TRP A 524 -8.72 7.89 -16.96
CA TRP A 524 -8.06 7.19 -18.06
C TRP A 524 -7.14 6.07 -17.56
N VAL A 525 -6.29 6.37 -16.57
CA VAL A 525 -5.38 5.39 -15.95
C VAL A 525 -6.17 4.26 -15.30
N THR A 526 -7.19 4.61 -14.52
CA THR A 526 -8.04 3.62 -13.87
C THR A 526 -8.73 2.70 -14.88
N SER A 527 -9.29 3.27 -15.93
CA SER A 527 -9.98 2.57 -17.01
C SER A 527 -9.07 1.65 -17.83
N ASN A 528 -7.82 2.05 -18.08
CA ASN A 528 -7.00 1.37 -19.10
C ASN A 528 -5.89 0.50 -18.50
N ALA A 529 -5.39 0.84 -17.31
CA ALA A 529 -4.29 0.12 -16.68
C ALA A 529 -4.74 -0.73 -15.50
N TYR A 530 -5.54 -0.18 -14.58
CA TYR A 530 -5.86 -0.87 -13.32
C TYR A 530 -7.16 -1.68 -13.35
N SER A 531 -8.09 -1.41 -14.27
CA SER A 531 -9.35 -2.14 -14.37
C SER A 531 -9.30 -3.38 -15.29
N SER A 532 -8.16 -4.09 -15.32
CA SER A 532 -8.00 -5.31 -16.13
C SER A 532 -7.96 -6.54 -15.23
N PRO A 533 -8.87 -7.52 -15.40
CA PRO A 533 -8.85 -8.74 -14.61
C PRO A 533 -7.64 -9.61 -15.00
N SER A 534 -7.05 -10.28 -14.02
CA SER A 534 -5.94 -11.24 -14.24
C SER A 534 -6.42 -12.65 -14.61
N VAL A 535 -7.71 -12.94 -14.40
CA VAL A 535 -8.32 -14.26 -14.65
C VAL A 535 -8.72 -14.40 -16.12
N VAL A 536 -9.38 -13.37 -16.65
CA VAL A 536 -9.82 -13.32 -18.06
C VAL A 536 -8.92 -12.36 -18.80
N LEU A 537 -8.20 -12.86 -19.80
CA LEU A 537 -7.33 -12.02 -20.60
C LEU A 537 -8.13 -11.39 -21.74
N ALA A 538 -8.04 -10.07 -21.87
CA ALA A 538 -8.66 -9.35 -22.98
C ALA A 538 -7.60 -9.10 -24.06
N SER A 539 -7.85 -9.60 -25.28
CA SER A 539 -7.03 -9.32 -26.45
C SER A 539 -7.83 -8.57 -27.50
N LYS A 540 -7.18 -7.71 -28.28
CA LYS A 540 -7.84 -6.97 -29.36
C LYS A 540 -7.44 -7.56 -30.70
N THR A 541 -8.41 -7.85 -31.55
CA THR A 541 -8.16 -8.24 -32.94
C THR A 541 -7.66 -7.04 -33.75
N PRO A 542 -7.01 -7.26 -34.90
CA PRO A 542 -6.67 -6.18 -35.82
C PRO A 542 -7.88 -5.35 -36.28
N GLN A 543 -9.10 -5.90 -36.23
CA GLN A 543 -10.34 -5.19 -36.55
C GLN A 543 -10.90 -4.38 -35.36
N GLY A 544 -10.26 -4.43 -34.18
CA GLY A 544 -10.67 -3.69 -32.98
C GLY A 544 -11.71 -4.40 -32.10
N GLU A 545 -12.10 -5.63 -32.44
CA GLU A 545 -12.97 -6.45 -31.60
C GLU A 545 -12.19 -6.97 -30.38
N THR A 546 -12.83 -6.98 -29.21
CA THR A 546 -12.22 -7.48 -27.98
C THR A 546 -12.61 -8.95 -27.79
N LEU A 547 -11.62 -9.84 -27.90
CA LEU A 547 -11.78 -11.26 -27.58
C LEU A 547 -11.39 -11.50 -26.12
N TYR A 548 -12.23 -12.24 -25.41
CA TYR A 548 -11.98 -12.65 -24.04
C TYR A 548 -11.47 -14.09 -24.04
N ILE A 549 -10.29 -14.29 -23.46
CA ILE A 549 -9.61 -15.58 -23.34
C ILE A 549 -9.72 -16.01 -21.88
N ASP A 550 -10.28 -17.20 -21.66
CA ASP A 550 -10.67 -17.69 -20.34
C ASP A 550 -10.13 -19.11 -20.02
N ASP A 551 -8.98 -19.41 -20.59
CA ASP A 551 -8.29 -20.69 -20.47
C ASP A 551 -7.98 -21.08 -19.01
N PHE A 552 -7.75 -20.11 -18.11
CA PHE A 552 -7.50 -20.39 -16.69
C PHE A 552 -8.72 -21.03 -16.03
N ARG A 553 -9.91 -20.44 -16.19
CA ARG A 553 -11.14 -21.00 -15.60
C ARG A 553 -11.50 -22.31 -16.26
N GLU A 554 -11.31 -22.44 -17.57
CA GLU A 554 -11.49 -23.70 -18.30
C GLU A 554 -10.66 -24.83 -17.67
N ALA A 555 -9.35 -24.63 -17.54
CA ALA A 555 -8.43 -25.63 -16.98
C ALA A 555 -8.71 -25.94 -15.49
N TYR A 556 -9.00 -24.92 -14.68
CA TYR A 556 -9.33 -25.12 -13.27
C TYR A 556 -10.67 -25.84 -13.08
N ASN A 557 -11.67 -25.57 -13.94
CA ASN A 557 -12.93 -26.31 -13.92
C ASN A 557 -12.74 -27.76 -14.35
N TRP A 558 -11.90 -28.02 -15.36
CA TRP A 558 -11.54 -29.38 -15.76
C TRP A 558 -10.90 -30.16 -14.60
N LEU A 559 -9.93 -29.55 -13.89
CA LEU A 559 -9.34 -30.16 -12.68
C LEU A 559 -10.42 -30.49 -11.65
N ASN A 560 -11.34 -29.57 -11.40
CA ASN A 560 -12.39 -29.74 -10.40
C ASN A 560 -13.40 -30.85 -10.75
N GLN A 561 -13.69 -31.06 -12.04
CA GLN A 561 -14.72 -32.02 -12.47
C GLN A 561 -14.16 -33.40 -12.81
N THR A 562 -12.90 -33.48 -13.25
CA THR A 562 -12.33 -34.72 -13.82
C THR A 562 -11.39 -35.45 -12.86
N THR A 563 -10.68 -34.73 -11.99
CA THR A 563 -9.70 -35.35 -11.08
C THR A 563 -10.35 -35.77 -9.75
N SER A 564 -9.75 -36.72 -9.03
CA SER A 564 -10.19 -37.09 -7.68
C SER A 564 -10.06 -35.92 -6.69
N GLU A 565 -10.88 -35.89 -5.64
CA GLU A 565 -10.80 -34.83 -4.61
C GLU A 565 -9.44 -34.82 -3.88
N ASP A 566 -8.84 -36.00 -3.71
CA ASP A 566 -7.51 -36.17 -3.09
C ASP A 566 -6.35 -35.92 -4.06
N ALA A 567 -6.60 -35.50 -5.30
CA ALA A 567 -5.54 -35.25 -6.27
C ALA A 567 -4.64 -34.09 -5.81
N VAL A 568 -3.33 -34.38 -5.72
CA VAL A 568 -2.30 -33.37 -5.44
C VAL A 568 -1.80 -32.79 -6.76
N VAL A 569 -1.95 -31.47 -6.92
CA VAL A 569 -1.51 -30.71 -8.08
C VAL A 569 -0.24 -29.94 -7.77
N GLY A 570 0.83 -30.22 -8.50
CA GLY A 570 2.07 -29.45 -8.48
C GLY A 570 2.02 -28.32 -9.50
N SER A 571 2.37 -27.10 -9.08
CA SER A 571 2.47 -25.93 -9.96
C SER A 571 3.46 -24.94 -9.35
N TRP A 572 3.86 -23.92 -10.12
CA TRP A 572 4.64 -22.83 -9.55
C TRP A 572 3.84 -22.08 -8.47
N TRP A 573 4.53 -21.50 -7.49
CA TRP A 573 3.90 -20.96 -6.28
C TRP A 573 2.92 -19.81 -6.54
N ASP A 574 3.05 -19.07 -7.65
CA ASP A 574 2.15 -17.98 -8.05
C ASP A 574 0.67 -18.41 -8.15
N TYR A 575 0.42 -19.66 -8.55
CA TYR A 575 -0.92 -20.15 -8.90
C TYR A 575 -1.61 -20.89 -7.75
N GLY A 576 -0.93 -21.12 -6.63
CA GLY A 576 -1.41 -22.02 -5.57
C GLY A 576 -2.75 -21.56 -4.98
N TYR A 577 -2.93 -20.26 -4.73
CA TYR A 577 -4.20 -19.74 -4.23
C TYR A 577 -5.35 -19.84 -5.24
N GLN A 578 -5.08 -19.61 -6.53
CA GLN A 578 -6.10 -19.77 -7.56
C GLN A 578 -6.51 -21.22 -7.74
N LEU A 579 -5.55 -22.15 -7.70
CA LEU A 579 -5.82 -23.60 -7.74
C LEU A 579 -6.69 -24.04 -6.55
N ALA A 580 -6.30 -23.67 -5.34
CA ALA A 580 -7.08 -24.03 -4.15
C ALA A 580 -8.46 -23.34 -4.12
N GLY A 581 -8.58 -22.13 -4.69
CA GLY A 581 -9.80 -21.34 -4.71
C GLY A 581 -10.80 -21.73 -5.80
N MET A 582 -10.34 -21.93 -7.03
CA MET A 582 -11.19 -22.24 -8.19
C MET A 582 -11.29 -23.75 -8.45
N ALA A 583 -10.17 -24.46 -8.51
CA ALA A 583 -10.16 -25.90 -8.80
C ALA A 583 -10.54 -26.75 -7.58
N GLY A 584 -10.37 -26.21 -6.37
CA GLY A 584 -10.69 -26.94 -5.13
C GLY A 584 -9.88 -28.21 -4.98
N ARG A 585 -8.59 -28.17 -5.33
CA ARG A 585 -7.66 -29.31 -5.25
C ARG A 585 -6.49 -29.02 -4.33
N THR A 586 -5.86 -30.09 -3.85
CA THR A 586 -4.72 -30.02 -2.96
C THR A 586 -3.48 -29.51 -3.71
N THR A 587 -2.82 -28.50 -3.15
CA THR A 587 -1.64 -27.86 -3.76
C THR A 587 -0.37 -28.20 -3.02
N LEU A 588 0.71 -28.42 -3.76
CA LEU A 588 2.03 -28.72 -3.20
C LEU A 588 2.68 -27.48 -2.57
N VAL A 589 2.55 -26.32 -3.21
CA VAL A 589 3.07 -25.02 -2.77
C VAL A 589 2.00 -23.93 -2.96
N ASP A 590 2.05 -22.86 -2.15
CA ASP A 590 1.14 -21.71 -2.25
C ASP A 590 1.89 -20.36 -2.30
N ASN A 591 1.13 -19.27 -2.47
CA ASN A 591 1.67 -17.92 -2.59
C ASN A 591 2.29 -17.35 -1.29
N ASN A 592 2.04 -17.94 -0.12
CA ASN A 592 2.51 -17.41 1.18
C ASN A 592 4.01 -17.56 1.42
N THR A 593 4.72 -18.28 0.55
CA THR A 593 6.20 -18.40 0.53
C THR A 593 6.87 -18.57 1.90
N TRP A 594 6.25 -19.32 2.83
CA TRP A 594 6.75 -19.45 4.20
C TRP A 594 7.83 -20.54 4.35
N ASN A 595 7.84 -21.55 3.47
CA ASN A 595 8.85 -22.60 3.43
C ASN A 595 9.60 -22.58 2.09
N ASN A 596 10.79 -21.96 2.10
CA ASN A 596 11.62 -21.77 0.91
C ASN A 596 12.13 -23.10 0.35
N THR A 597 12.48 -24.06 1.21
CA THR A 597 13.01 -25.37 0.78
C THR A 597 11.98 -26.12 -0.04
N HIS A 598 10.71 -26.07 0.37
CA HIS A 598 9.64 -26.79 -0.35
C HIS A 598 9.30 -26.14 -1.70
N ILE A 599 9.39 -24.81 -1.81
CA ILE A 599 9.29 -24.11 -3.11
C ILE A 599 10.48 -24.46 -4.00
N ALA A 600 11.68 -24.49 -3.43
CA ALA A 600 12.88 -24.91 -4.14
C ALA A 600 12.71 -26.34 -4.68
N THR A 601 12.06 -27.25 -3.95
CA THR A 601 11.76 -28.61 -4.46
C THR A 601 10.93 -28.57 -5.74
N VAL A 602 9.92 -27.70 -5.81
CA VAL A 602 9.13 -27.52 -7.04
C VAL A 602 9.97 -26.92 -8.16
N GLY A 603 10.82 -25.94 -7.86
CA GLY A 603 11.77 -25.40 -8.84
C GLY A 603 12.71 -26.48 -9.38
N LYS A 604 13.18 -27.38 -8.51
CA LYS A 604 14.03 -28.52 -8.86
C LYS A 604 13.30 -29.52 -9.76
N ILE A 605 12.03 -29.83 -9.48
CA ILE A 605 11.19 -30.66 -10.37
C ILE A 605 11.10 -30.06 -11.77
N MET A 606 10.88 -28.74 -11.86
CA MET A 606 10.70 -28.05 -13.15
C MET A 606 11.99 -27.91 -13.95
N ALA A 607 13.13 -27.73 -13.25
CA ALA A 607 14.43 -27.48 -13.87
C ALA A 607 15.22 -28.77 -14.21
N SER A 608 14.99 -29.85 -13.47
CA SER A 608 15.74 -31.11 -13.64
C SER A 608 15.22 -31.98 -14.79
N PRO A 609 15.99 -33.00 -15.24
CA PRO A 609 15.50 -34.03 -16.16
C PRO A 609 14.40 -34.92 -15.56
N GLU A 610 13.58 -35.52 -16.44
CA GLU A 610 12.44 -36.37 -16.05
C GLU A 610 12.78 -37.50 -15.06
N GLU A 611 13.95 -38.10 -15.16
CA GLU A 611 14.38 -39.19 -14.26
C GLU A 611 14.49 -38.72 -12.81
N VAL A 612 15.12 -37.56 -12.59
CA VAL A 612 15.28 -36.96 -11.26
C VAL A 612 13.95 -36.40 -10.76
N SER A 613 13.22 -35.71 -11.63
CA SER A 613 11.94 -35.09 -11.28
C SER A 613 10.87 -36.12 -10.93
N TYR A 614 10.84 -37.27 -11.61
CA TYR A 614 9.87 -38.33 -11.33
C TYR A 614 9.98 -38.88 -9.91
N ASP A 615 11.19 -39.13 -9.43
CA ASP A 615 11.42 -39.60 -8.06
C ASP A 615 10.91 -38.60 -7.02
N ILE A 616 11.12 -37.30 -7.26
CA ILE A 616 10.64 -36.24 -6.37
C ILE A 616 9.11 -36.16 -6.41
N LEU A 617 8.51 -36.20 -7.59
CA LEU A 617 7.05 -36.19 -7.77
C LEU A 617 6.39 -37.33 -7.01
N ARG A 618 6.97 -38.54 -7.07
CA ARG A 618 6.48 -39.72 -6.35
C ARG A 618 6.63 -39.60 -4.84
N LYS A 619 7.74 -39.05 -4.33
CA LYS A 619 7.94 -38.84 -2.88
C LYS A 619 6.94 -37.85 -2.27
N HIS A 620 6.37 -36.98 -3.10
CA HIS A 620 5.38 -35.98 -2.70
C HIS A 620 3.96 -36.33 -3.17
N ASP A 621 3.72 -37.57 -3.61
CA ASP A 621 2.43 -38.08 -4.08
C ASP A 621 1.72 -37.17 -5.10
N VAL A 622 2.51 -36.48 -5.95
CA VAL A 622 1.97 -35.57 -6.97
C VAL A 622 1.30 -36.36 -8.08
N THR A 623 0.03 -36.04 -8.35
CA THR A 623 -0.77 -36.72 -9.37
C THR A 623 -0.78 -35.97 -10.70
N HIS A 624 -0.83 -34.63 -10.64
CA HIS A 624 -0.92 -33.76 -11.80
C HIS A 624 0.06 -32.59 -11.67
N LEU A 625 0.60 -32.15 -12.79
CA LEU A 625 1.40 -30.95 -12.92
C LEU A 625 0.68 -29.95 -13.82
N LEU A 626 0.61 -28.70 -13.37
CA LEU A 626 0.08 -27.58 -14.15
C LEU A 626 1.21 -26.63 -14.53
N VAL A 627 1.26 -26.28 -15.82
CA VAL A 627 2.18 -25.27 -16.37
C VAL A 627 1.42 -24.29 -17.25
N VAL A 628 1.86 -23.03 -17.22
CA VAL A 628 1.31 -21.95 -18.04
C VAL A 628 2.24 -21.65 -19.21
N PHE A 629 1.72 -21.76 -20.44
CA PHE A 629 2.45 -21.58 -21.67
C PHE A 629 1.83 -20.49 -22.55
N GLY A 630 2.53 -19.37 -22.69
CA GLY A 630 2.02 -18.21 -23.43
C GLY A 630 2.44 -18.14 -24.90
N GLY A 631 3.19 -19.12 -25.41
CA GLY A 631 3.88 -19.02 -26.70
C GLY A 631 2.96 -18.93 -27.92
N LEU A 632 1.74 -19.48 -27.86
CA LEU A 632 0.78 -19.40 -28.97
C LEU A 632 0.10 -18.02 -29.05
N LEU A 633 -0.31 -17.47 -27.91
CA LEU A 633 -1.03 -16.21 -27.82
C LEU A 633 -0.10 -14.98 -27.78
N GLY A 634 1.12 -15.14 -27.27
CA GLY A 634 2.00 -14.03 -26.92
C GLY A 634 1.82 -13.54 -25.48
N TYR A 635 1.38 -14.40 -24.56
CA TYR A 635 1.26 -14.05 -23.14
C TYR A 635 2.62 -14.09 -22.45
N SER A 636 3.13 -12.92 -22.02
CA SER A 636 4.47 -12.79 -21.45
C SER A 636 4.62 -13.33 -20.03
N GLY A 637 3.52 -13.51 -19.29
CA GLY A 637 3.50 -14.01 -17.91
C GLY A 637 3.61 -15.53 -17.79
N ASP A 638 4.17 -16.20 -18.79
CA ASP A 638 4.30 -17.67 -18.84
C ASP A 638 5.43 -18.21 -17.95
N ASP A 639 5.41 -19.51 -17.69
CA ASP A 639 6.36 -20.13 -16.75
C ASP A 639 7.79 -20.15 -17.29
N ILE A 640 7.98 -20.10 -18.60
CA ILE A 640 9.32 -20.08 -19.18
C ILE A 640 10.02 -18.73 -18.94
N ASN A 641 9.31 -17.59 -18.93
CA ASN A 641 9.91 -16.31 -18.53
C ASN A 641 10.23 -16.25 -17.02
N LYS A 642 9.55 -17.07 -16.21
CA LYS A 642 9.81 -17.21 -14.78
C LYS A 642 10.84 -18.30 -14.46
N PHE A 643 11.18 -19.15 -15.42
CA PHE A 643 12.00 -20.34 -15.23
C PHE A 643 13.34 -20.06 -14.54
N LEU A 644 13.99 -18.94 -14.88
CA LEU A 644 15.28 -18.60 -14.28
C LEU A 644 15.17 -18.33 -12.77
N TRP A 645 14.01 -17.87 -12.28
CA TRP A 645 13.75 -17.77 -10.84
C TRP A 645 13.59 -19.15 -10.21
N MET A 646 12.96 -20.10 -10.88
CA MET A 646 12.86 -21.49 -10.42
C MET A 646 14.25 -22.09 -10.23
N VAL A 647 15.16 -21.85 -11.19
CA VAL A 647 16.56 -22.29 -11.14
C VAL A 647 17.30 -21.64 -9.98
N ARG A 648 17.28 -20.30 -9.85
CA ARG A 648 17.99 -19.57 -8.77
C ARG A 648 17.53 -19.95 -7.37
N ILE A 649 16.22 -20.16 -7.18
CA ILE A 649 15.66 -20.57 -5.89
C ILE A 649 16.12 -22.00 -5.56
N SER A 650 16.21 -22.87 -6.56
CA SER A 650 16.66 -24.25 -6.39
C SER A 650 18.17 -24.35 -6.15
N GLU A 651 18.99 -23.60 -6.89
CA GLU A 651 20.43 -23.50 -6.72
C GLU A 651 20.82 -23.00 -5.31
N GLY A 652 20.03 -22.09 -4.73
CA GLY A 652 20.26 -21.62 -3.36
C GLY A 652 20.11 -22.70 -2.28
N VAL A 653 19.42 -23.82 -2.58
CA VAL A 653 19.21 -24.94 -1.65
C VAL A 653 20.02 -26.18 -2.05
N TRP A 654 20.12 -26.49 -3.34
CA TRP A 654 20.91 -27.60 -3.90
C TRP A 654 21.94 -27.08 -4.91
N PRO A 655 23.00 -26.39 -4.43
CA PRO A 655 24.02 -25.82 -5.31
C PRO A 655 24.79 -26.91 -6.07
N ASP A 656 24.93 -28.12 -5.51
CA ASP A 656 25.69 -29.22 -6.14
C ASP A 656 24.96 -29.88 -7.32
N GLU A 657 23.63 -29.71 -7.42
CA GLU A 657 22.81 -30.39 -8.43
C GLU A 657 22.32 -29.45 -9.54
N ILE A 658 22.00 -28.20 -9.22
CA ILE A 658 21.47 -27.22 -10.16
C ILE A 658 22.35 -25.99 -10.15
N HIS A 659 22.89 -25.64 -11.32
CA HIS A 659 23.67 -24.43 -11.52
C HIS A 659 22.99 -23.51 -12.54
N GLU A 660 22.85 -22.22 -12.25
CA GLU A 660 22.21 -21.26 -13.18
C GLU A 660 22.94 -21.23 -14.53
N ARG A 661 24.27 -21.37 -14.54
CA ARG A 661 25.10 -21.29 -15.75
C ARG A 661 24.80 -22.40 -16.78
N ASP A 662 24.34 -23.57 -16.34
CA ASP A 662 24.11 -24.73 -17.21
C ASP A 662 22.93 -24.53 -18.17
N TYR A 663 22.03 -23.58 -17.86
CA TYR A 663 20.88 -23.23 -18.69
C TYR A 663 21.20 -22.16 -19.75
N PHE A 664 22.41 -21.59 -19.73
CA PHE A 664 22.88 -20.65 -20.73
C PHE A 664 23.73 -21.35 -21.79
N THR A 665 23.70 -20.80 -23.00
CA THR A 665 24.67 -21.20 -24.03
C THR A 665 26.11 -20.84 -23.61
N PRO A 666 27.15 -21.40 -24.25
CA PRO A 666 28.53 -21.02 -23.96
C PRO A 666 28.80 -19.51 -24.10
N ARG A 667 28.02 -18.80 -24.93
CA ARG A 667 28.06 -17.34 -25.11
C ARG A 667 27.34 -16.55 -24.00
N GLY A 668 26.60 -17.23 -23.12
CA GLY A 668 25.80 -16.60 -22.08
C GLY A 668 24.40 -16.16 -22.52
N GLU A 669 23.92 -16.62 -23.67
CA GLU A 669 22.56 -16.34 -24.14
C GLU A 669 21.57 -17.37 -23.57
N PHE A 670 20.40 -16.92 -23.11
CA PHE A 670 19.27 -17.76 -22.71
C PHE A 670 18.35 -17.97 -23.91
N ARG A 671 18.36 -19.18 -24.49
CA ARG A 671 17.66 -19.52 -25.74
C ARG A 671 16.77 -20.76 -25.55
N MET A 672 15.68 -20.82 -26.32
CA MET A 672 14.77 -21.98 -26.38
C MET A 672 14.73 -22.64 -27.76
N ASP A 673 15.58 -22.20 -28.69
CA ASP A 673 15.63 -22.74 -30.05
C ASP A 673 16.56 -23.97 -30.14
N GLU A 674 16.92 -24.37 -31.35
CA GLU A 674 17.88 -25.46 -31.56
C GLU A 674 19.25 -25.20 -30.90
N GLY A 675 19.60 -23.94 -30.64
CA GLY A 675 20.81 -23.54 -29.92
C GLY A 675 20.68 -23.57 -28.39
N ALA A 676 19.52 -23.94 -27.83
CA ALA A 676 19.32 -24.02 -26.38
C ALA A 676 20.29 -24.99 -25.71
N ALA A 677 20.68 -24.66 -24.47
CA ALA A 677 21.59 -25.48 -23.68
C ALA A 677 21.02 -26.89 -23.44
N PRO A 678 21.86 -27.95 -23.37
CA PRO A 678 21.39 -29.31 -23.14
C PRO A 678 20.57 -29.45 -21.85
N ALA A 679 20.96 -28.76 -20.76
CA ALA A 679 20.20 -28.75 -19.52
C ALA A 679 18.79 -28.17 -19.70
N MET A 680 18.65 -27.07 -20.46
CA MET A 680 17.35 -26.48 -20.79
C MET A 680 16.48 -27.46 -21.57
N LYS A 681 17.02 -28.08 -22.65
CA LYS A 681 16.26 -29.02 -23.48
C LYS A 681 15.79 -30.26 -22.71
N ASN A 682 16.56 -30.68 -21.72
CA ASN A 682 16.26 -31.85 -20.90
C ASN A 682 15.37 -31.54 -19.70
N SER A 683 15.21 -30.26 -19.32
CA SER A 683 14.35 -29.85 -18.21
C SER A 683 12.90 -30.27 -18.44
N VAL A 684 12.23 -30.70 -17.37
CA VAL A 684 10.82 -31.09 -17.40
C VAL A 684 9.93 -29.95 -17.91
N LEU A 685 10.17 -28.71 -17.45
CA LEU A 685 9.35 -27.57 -17.88
C LEU A 685 9.43 -27.35 -19.40
N TYR A 686 10.65 -27.34 -19.97
CA TYR A 686 10.83 -27.17 -21.42
C TYR A 686 10.10 -28.27 -22.20
N LYS A 687 10.22 -29.52 -21.75
CA LYS A 687 9.57 -30.66 -22.40
C LYS A 687 8.05 -30.57 -22.31
N MET A 688 7.49 -30.18 -21.15
CA MET A 688 6.06 -29.99 -20.97
C MET A 688 5.53 -28.89 -21.90
N VAL A 689 6.05 -27.67 -21.82
CA VAL A 689 5.46 -26.55 -22.57
C VAL A 689 5.54 -26.72 -24.09
N TYR A 690 6.61 -27.33 -24.61
CA TYR A 690 6.79 -27.54 -26.05
C TYR A 690 6.36 -28.92 -26.54
N HIS A 691 5.78 -29.77 -25.67
CA HIS A 691 5.23 -31.06 -26.06
C HIS A 691 4.19 -30.90 -27.18
N ARG A 692 4.40 -31.57 -28.31
CA ARG A 692 3.53 -31.52 -29.51
C ARG A 692 3.28 -30.13 -30.11
N PHE A 693 3.98 -29.10 -29.66
CA PHE A 693 3.77 -27.73 -30.17
C PHE A 693 4.18 -27.59 -31.64
N ALA A 694 5.21 -28.32 -32.07
CA ALA A 694 5.62 -28.35 -33.47
C ALA A 694 4.55 -28.94 -34.41
N GLU A 695 3.73 -29.87 -33.93
CA GLU A 695 2.69 -30.55 -34.71
C GLU A 695 1.56 -29.58 -35.09
N LEU A 696 1.29 -28.58 -34.25
CA LEU A 696 0.25 -27.56 -34.48
C LEU A 696 0.48 -26.75 -35.77
N PHE A 697 1.75 -26.57 -36.15
CA PHE A 697 2.14 -25.77 -37.32
C PHE A 697 2.28 -26.62 -38.60
N GLY A 698 2.13 -27.95 -38.50
CA GLY A 698 2.26 -28.88 -39.61
C GLY A 698 3.63 -28.77 -40.28
N SER A 699 3.66 -28.31 -41.53
CA SER A 699 4.90 -28.10 -42.30
C SER A 699 5.57 -26.74 -42.05
N ARG A 700 4.88 -25.80 -41.40
CA ARG A 700 5.42 -24.48 -41.08
C ARG A 700 6.33 -24.57 -39.85
N PRO A 701 7.39 -23.75 -39.77
CA PRO A 701 8.20 -23.69 -38.55
C PRO A 701 7.31 -23.22 -37.40
N ALA A 702 7.38 -23.92 -36.27
CA ALA A 702 6.70 -23.51 -35.06
C ALA A 702 7.38 -22.27 -34.49
N VAL A 703 6.59 -21.24 -34.19
CA VAL A 703 7.09 -19.95 -33.70
C VAL A 703 6.51 -19.70 -32.31
N ASP A 704 7.39 -19.46 -31.36
CA ASP A 704 7.02 -18.93 -30.05
C ASP A 704 6.82 -17.41 -30.17
N ARG A 705 5.59 -16.92 -30.02
CA ARG A 705 5.24 -15.50 -30.18
C ARG A 705 5.72 -14.63 -29.01
N VAL A 706 5.99 -15.18 -27.85
CA VAL A 706 6.51 -14.40 -26.72
C VAL A 706 7.97 -14.08 -26.96
N ARG A 707 8.74 -15.10 -27.36
CA ARG A 707 10.20 -15.02 -27.52
C ARG A 707 10.63 -14.64 -28.93
N GLN A 708 9.70 -14.67 -29.89
CA GLN A 708 9.93 -14.38 -31.31
C GLN A 708 11.02 -15.27 -31.92
N ILE A 709 11.00 -16.56 -31.57
CA ILE A 709 11.98 -17.55 -32.01
C ILE A 709 11.31 -18.74 -32.71
N GLN A 710 12.05 -19.36 -33.62
CA GLN A 710 11.65 -20.59 -34.29
C GLN A 710 12.11 -21.80 -33.47
N LEU A 711 11.19 -22.72 -33.23
CA LEU A 711 11.45 -23.94 -32.48
C LEU A 711 11.93 -25.07 -33.40
N PRO A 712 12.62 -26.09 -32.86
CA PRO A 712 13.02 -27.27 -33.61
C PRO A 712 11.84 -27.98 -34.28
N LYS A 713 12.07 -28.55 -35.48
CA LYS A 713 11.04 -29.28 -36.24
C LYS A 713 10.48 -30.49 -35.51
N LYS A 714 11.30 -31.13 -34.67
CA LYS A 714 10.88 -32.26 -33.82
C LYS A 714 10.79 -31.77 -32.38
N GLY A 715 9.58 -31.80 -31.82
CA GLY A 715 9.33 -31.43 -30.43
C GLY A 715 9.90 -32.44 -29.43
N PRO A 716 10.03 -32.05 -28.16
CA PRO A 716 10.41 -32.96 -27.08
C PRO A 716 9.35 -34.05 -26.88
N GLN A 717 9.80 -35.25 -26.50
CA GLN A 717 8.92 -36.35 -26.07
C GLN A 717 8.98 -36.46 -24.54
N LEU A 718 7.81 -36.67 -23.93
CA LEU A 718 7.67 -36.95 -22.51
C LEU A 718 7.60 -38.47 -22.30
N GLU A 719 8.27 -38.95 -21.25
CA GLU A 719 8.37 -40.35 -20.92
C GLU A 719 7.53 -40.67 -19.67
N SER A 720 7.79 -39.94 -18.58
CA SER A 720 7.19 -40.17 -17.26
C SER A 720 5.89 -39.40 -17.02
N LEU A 721 5.58 -38.44 -17.91
CA LEU A 721 4.37 -37.61 -17.87
C LEU A 721 3.49 -37.89 -19.09
N GLU A 722 2.18 -37.77 -18.91
CA GLU A 722 1.18 -37.85 -19.98
C GLU A 722 0.36 -36.55 -20.03
N GLU A 723 0.06 -36.07 -21.24
CA GLU A 723 -0.77 -34.88 -21.42
C GLU A 723 -2.23 -35.22 -21.11
N ALA A 724 -2.78 -34.65 -20.04
CA ALA A 724 -4.15 -34.92 -19.59
C ALA A 724 -5.15 -33.89 -20.12
N PHE A 725 -4.75 -32.62 -20.15
CA PHE A 725 -5.58 -31.52 -20.66
C PHE A 725 -4.70 -30.36 -21.17
N THR A 726 -5.14 -29.73 -22.25
CA THR A 726 -4.56 -28.48 -22.76
C THR A 726 -5.73 -27.57 -23.15
N SER A 727 -5.72 -26.32 -22.66
CA SER A 727 -6.78 -25.34 -22.92
C SER A 727 -6.90 -24.96 -24.40
N GLU A 728 -8.02 -24.34 -24.78
CA GLU A 728 -8.32 -23.99 -26.18
C GLU A 728 -7.15 -23.22 -26.86
N ASN A 729 -6.59 -22.22 -26.17
CA ASN A 729 -5.51 -21.40 -26.70
C ASN A 729 -4.12 -21.83 -26.22
N TRP A 730 -4.00 -23.05 -25.68
CA TRP A 730 -2.77 -23.64 -25.15
C TRP A 730 -2.13 -22.82 -24.02
N LEU A 731 -2.90 -21.95 -23.35
CA LEU A 731 -2.40 -21.13 -22.25
C LEU A 731 -2.08 -21.95 -21.00
N VAL A 732 -2.93 -22.92 -20.66
CA VAL A 732 -2.76 -23.78 -19.49
C VAL A 732 -2.69 -25.24 -19.94
N ARG A 733 -1.65 -25.94 -19.48
CA ARG A 733 -1.42 -27.35 -19.81
C ARG A 733 -1.28 -28.15 -18.53
N ILE A 734 -1.97 -29.29 -18.48
CA ILE A 734 -2.03 -30.18 -17.33
C ILE A 734 -1.53 -31.55 -17.76
N TYR A 735 -0.55 -32.05 -17.02
CA TYR A 735 0.07 -33.35 -17.23
C TYR A 735 -0.20 -34.26 -16.05
N GLN A 736 -0.53 -35.52 -16.33
CA GLN A 736 -0.67 -36.56 -15.33
C GLN A 736 0.66 -37.29 -15.15
N VAL A 737 1.03 -37.56 -13.90
CA VAL A 737 2.21 -38.36 -13.56
C VAL A 737 1.88 -39.84 -13.77
N LYS A 738 2.65 -40.53 -14.63
CA LYS A 738 2.40 -41.95 -14.91
C LYS A 738 2.71 -42.83 -13.70
N GLN A 739 1.95 -43.90 -13.56
CA GLN A 739 2.28 -44.95 -12.61
C GLN A 739 3.52 -45.73 -13.08
N PRO A 740 4.33 -46.26 -12.15
CA PRO A 740 5.44 -47.12 -12.52
C PRO A 740 4.93 -48.32 -13.31
N ASP A 741 5.74 -48.77 -14.27
CA ASP A 741 5.41 -49.96 -15.04
C ASP A 741 5.22 -51.16 -14.10
N PHE A 742 4.21 -51.98 -14.35
CA PHE A 742 3.90 -53.15 -13.54
C PHE A 742 5.08 -54.13 -13.47
N LEU A 743 5.90 -54.16 -14.52
CA LEU A 743 7.10 -55.01 -14.62
C LEU A 743 8.38 -54.33 -14.06
N GLY A 744 8.28 -53.12 -13.52
CA GLY A 744 9.42 -52.39 -12.95
C GLY A 744 10.47 -51.92 -13.97
N ARG A 745 10.12 -51.87 -15.26
CA ARG A 745 11.02 -51.38 -16.32
C ARG A 745 11.13 -49.85 -16.27
N SER A 746 12.22 -49.31 -16.85
CA SER A 746 12.33 -47.86 -17.04
C SER A 746 11.29 -47.39 -18.06
N PHE A 747 10.83 -46.13 -17.95
CA PHE A 747 9.86 -45.57 -18.90
C PHE A 747 10.39 -45.56 -20.35
N LYS A 748 11.70 -45.37 -20.53
CA LYS A 748 12.35 -45.45 -21.84
C LYS A 748 12.21 -46.83 -22.46
N ASP A 749 12.50 -47.87 -21.67
CA ASP A 749 12.42 -49.25 -22.14
C ASP A 749 10.98 -49.66 -22.41
N ALA A 750 10.04 -49.22 -21.57
CA ALA A 750 8.61 -49.47 -21.77
C ALA A 750 8.10 -48.83 -23.08
N ILE A 751 8.43 -47.56 -23.33
CA ILE A 751 8.03 -46.85 -24.56
C ILE A 751 8.74 -47.44 -25.79
N ALA A 752 10.01 -47.80 -25.67
CA ALA A 752 10.75 -48.45 -26.75
C ALA A 752 10.14 -49.82 -27.10
N PHE A 753 9.74 -50.60 -26.09
CA PHE A 753 9.06 -51.87 -26.26
C PHE A 753 7.68 -51.69 -26.94
N GLU A 754 6.87 -50.73 -26.51
CA GLU A 754 5.59 -50.43 -27.15
C GLU A 754 5.74 -49.97 -28.59
N LYS A 755 6.74 -49.13 -28.89
CA LYS A 755 7.06 -48.72 -30.26
C LYS A 755 7.50 -49.91 -31.11
N ALA A 756 8.35 -50.78 -30.56
CA ALA A 756 8.80 -51.99 -31.25
C ALA A 756 7.66 -53.00 -31.48
N ALA A 757 6.65 -53.04 -30.60
CA ALA A 757 5.47 -53.87 -30.76
C ALA A 757 4.44 -53.32 -31.76
N ARG A 758 4.51 -52.01 -32.09
CA ARG A 758 3.64 -51.34 -33.09
C ARG A 758 4.22 -51.33 -34.51
N ILE A 759 5.49 -51.67 -34.65
CA ILE A 759 6.18 -51.92 -35.94
C ILE A 759 6.02 -53.40 -36.26
#